data_AF-A0A7C3PIW5-F1
#
_entry.id   AF-A0A7C3PIW5-F1
#
_cell.length_a   1.000
_cell.length_b   1.000
_cell.length_c   1.000
_cell.angle_alpha   90.00
_cell.angle_beta   90.00
_cell.angle_gamma   90.00
#
_symmetry.space_group_name_H-M   'P 1'
#
loop_
_entity.id
_entity.type
_entity.pdbx_description
1 polymer ?
#
loop_
_entity_poly.entity_id
_entity_poly.type
_entity_poly.pdbx_seq_one_letter_code
_entity_poly.pdbx_strand_id
1 'polypeptide(L)'
;MQNLSATIYCPNPDCQVANSELHSTCQKCGTRLPKVYLWAVWDGLEAGKPGDLLAGRYCFKSNQIVLDTQPGLVPEATENLPPKAETYLRLSPHQLHLPQVYAILKQSHPRIPGDVLLLDAAHLIRETESGLQLLPMLQSSWESASELRQLNWLWQMASLWQPLNVEGVAASLLSPDVLRVDGSLVRLVELRSDRTPPTLSKLGQLWRSWVPTAQPAIREFLDELCQQIIAGSIYSSEQLASLLDRGLEIAGKPQIRQVTIATGSDRGPSRPSNEDACYPPSGTAKVVDAREMPLVIVCDGIGGHAGGEVASNLAIATLQQHLEPLLTGQTILEPAHVMAELEHAALATNDVISQRNDNELRQERQRMGTTLVMALATDYELYLTHVGDSRAYRITLSGCQQVTVDDDLASREVRLGYATYREALRHPGSGALVQALGMASSTLLHPSVQRFMVDDDCLFLLCSDGLSDNNRVEQSWQVELLPVLQGKVDLATAVSRLVAIANTQNGHDNVTVGLVHCRVTAASLPAPLSRELALPDPANTRQEAGFSSPTAPTKLLRPRRRVRVLPALLGLLTLGGVSGVAAYFLLAGQREVAETPTPSPLVSASPSPSVTPSASLAPANLPQSLLQVTPTSVSNQEATLTLPIASPLADNKTRSVRIPAGSILKVVRQTESRDGVLYTLKLCWVTPESSARQGVGQTGDEVTTDPAAIAAVVSSIAPSNLSPEQLAAAQQYCSPLPTESSPSTQPN
;
A
#
# COMPACT_ATOMS: atom_id res chain seq x y z
N MET A 1 -39.21 8.95 -27.63
CA MET A 1 -38.95 9.68 -26.37
C MET A 1 -37.98 10.79 -26.70
N GLN A 2 -38.39 12.05 -26.58
CA GLN A 2 -37.49 13.19 -26.81
C GLN A 2 -36.42 13.16 -25.72
N ASN A 3 -35.19 12.80 -26.08
CA ASN A 3 -34.02 12.99 -25.23
C ASN A 3 -33.91 14.50 -24.98
N LEU A 4 -34.32 14.97 -23.80
CA LEU A 4 -33.92 16.28 -23.31
C LEU A 4 -32.40 16.21 -23.13
N SER A 5 -31.67 16.66 -24.15
CA SER A 5 -30.21 16.68 -24.11
C SER A 5 -29.78 17.53 -22.93
N ALA A 6 -29.08 16.94 -21.96
CA ALA A 6 -28.58 17.70 -20.83
C ALA A 6 -27.56 18.75 -21.29
N THR A 7 -27.41 19.78 -20.48
CA THR A 7 -26.39 20.82 -20.69
C THR A 7 -25.14 20.46 -19.90
N ILE A 8 -23.97 20.52 -20.52
CA ILE A 8 -22.66 20.39 -19.87
C ILE A 8 -21.92 21.72 -19.99
N TYR A 9 -21.53 22.29 -18.85
CA TYR A 9 -20.72 23.49 -18.78
C TYR A 9 -19.26 23.16 -19.06
N CYS A 10 -18.61 23.99 -19.88
CA CYS A 10 -17.21 23.81 -20.23
C CYS A 10 -16.33 23.79 -18.98
N PRO A 11 -15.45 22.79 -18.79
CA PRO A 11 -14.61 22.71 -17.60
C PRO A 11 -13.47 23.73 -17.60
N ASN A 12 -13.21 24.40 -18.73
CA ASN A 12 -12.23 25.48 -18.79
C ASN A 12 -12.75 26.66 -17.93
N PRO A 13 -12.02 27.07 -16.87
CA PRO A 13 -12.45 28.13 -15.96
C PRO A 13 -12.64 29.49 -16.65
N ASP A 14 -11.94 29.73 -17.77
CA ASP A 14 -12.05 30.98 -18.55
C ASP A 14 -13.20 30.97 -19.57
N CYS A 15 -13.78 29.79 -19.84
CA CYS A 15 -14.85 29.64 -20.83
C CYS A 15 -16.21 29.44 -20.18
N GLN A 16 -16.38 28.37 -19.40
CA GLN A 16 -17.61 27.97 -18.70
C GLN A 16 -18.91 28.03 -19.52
N VAL A 17 -18.84 28.01 -20.85
CA VAL A 17 -20.04 28.07 -21.71
C VAL A 17 -20.82 26.77 -21.61
N ALA A 18 -22.14 26.87 -21.62
CA ALA A 18 -23.08 25.75 -21.73
C ALA A 18 -23.00 25.10 -23.12
N ASN A 19 -22.87 23.78 -23.16
CA ASN A 19 -22.85 22.99 -24.39
C ASN A 19 -23.89 21.86 -24.29
N SER A 20 -24.42 21.41 -25.42
CA SER A 20 -25.19 20.18 -25.46
C SER A 20 -24.30 18.98 -25.12
N GLU A 21 -24.82 18.03 -24.35
CA GLU A 21 -24.13 16.75 -24.04
C GLU A 21 -23.74 15.92 -25.27
N LEU A 22 -24.32 16.22 -26.44
CA LEU A 22 -23.99 15.56 -27.71
C LEU A 22 -22.60 15.95 -28.24
N HIS A 23 -22.04 17.07 -27.77
CA HIS A 23 -20.71 17.52 -28.18
C HIS A 23 -19.62 16.92 -27.27
N SER A 24 -18.54 16.43 -27.89
CA SER A 24 -17.33 15.99 -27.19
C SER A 24 -16.38 17.13 -26.83
N THR A 25 -16.53 18.29 -27.48
CA THR A 25 -15.71 19.49 -27.27
C THR A 25 -16.58 20.74 -27.17
N CYS A 26 -16.11 21.70 -26.39
CA CYS A 26 -16.76 22.98 -26.20
C CYS A 26 -16.76 23.75 -27.53
N GLN A 27 -17.94 24.19 -27.96
CA GLN A 27 -18.11 24.86 -29.25
C GLN A 27 -17.46 26.26 -29.28
N LYS A 28 -17.12 26.84 -28.12
CA LYS A 28 -16.46 28.15 -28.01
C LYS A 28 -14.93 28.07 -27.99
N CYS A 29 -14.36 27.20 -27.16
CA CYS A 29 -12.91 27.16 -26.91
C CYS A 29 -12.23 25.84 -27.32
N GLY A 30 -12.97 24.86 -27.82
CA GLY A 30 -12.44 23.55 -28.20
C GLY A 30 -12.07 22.64 -27.04
N THR A 31 -12.12 23.10 -25.77
CA THR A 31 -11.84 22.27 -24.60
C THR A 31 -12.76 21.06 -24.57
N ARG A 32 -12.21 19.86 -24.33
CA ARG A 32 -12.98 18.63 -24.19
C ARG A 32 -14.06 18.76 -23.11
N LEU A 33 -15.23 18.21 -23.38
CA LEU A 33 -16.34 18.12 -22.44
C LEU A 33 -16.39 16.71 -21.84
N PRO A 34 -15.87 16.50 -20.62
CA PRO A 34 -15.94 15.20 -19.98
C PRO A 34 -17.39 14.88 -19.61
N LYS A 35 -17.84 13.69 -19.98
CA LYS A 35 -19.13 13.15 -19.55
C LYS A 35 -18.91 12.34 -18.27
N VAL A 36 -19.13 12.97 -17.12
CA VAL A 36 -18.94 12.33 -15.81
C VAL A 36 -20.27 11.76 -15.34
N TYR A 37 -20.44 10.45 -15.57
CA TYR A 37 -21.60 9.71 -15.08
C TYR A 37 -21.34 9.17 -13.68
N LEU A 38 -22.31 9.33 -12.79
CA LEU A 38 -22.22 8.97 -11.38
C LEU A 38 -23.39 8.08 -11.00
N TRP A 39 -23.14 7.20 -10.04
CA TRP A 39 -24.16 6.37 -9.41
C TRP A 39 -24.66 7.04 -8.13
N ALA A 40 -25.94 7.40 -8.10
CA ALA A 40 -26.57 8.04 -6.96
C ALA A 40 -27.15 6.99 -5.99
N VAL A 41 -26.76 7.11 -4.72
CA VAL A 41 -27.17 6.20 -3.65
C VAL A 41 -27.83 6.99 -2.52
N TRP A 42 -29.05 6.60 -2.16
CA TRP A 42 -29.81 7.18 -1.05
C TRP A 42 -30.67 6.11 -0.36
N ASP A 43 -31.27 6.48 0.76
CA ASP A 43 -32.19 5.60 1.48
C ASP A 43 -33.64 5.93 1.09
N GLY A 44 -34.27 5.11 0.23
CA GLY A 44 -35.66 5.31 -0.18
C GLY A 44 -36.06 4.54 -1.43
N LEU A 45 -37.36 4.52 -1.72
CA LEU A 45 -37.95 3.84 -2.90
C LEU A 45 -38.25 4.81 -4.06
N GLU A 46 -38.18 6.12 -3.82
CA GLU A 46 -38.53 7.13 -4.83
C GLU A 46 -37.43 7.28 -5.86
N ALA A 47 -37.80 7.14 -7.14
CA ALA A 47 -36.89 7.19 -8.27
C ALA A 47 -36.66 8.62 -8.78
N GLY A 48 -35.42 8.93 -9.16
CA GLY A 48 -35.13 10.11 -9.97
C GLY A 48 -35.79 10.00 -11.35
N LYS A 49 -36.44 11.07 -11.82
CA LYS A 49 -37.00 11.10 -13.18
C LYS A 49 -35.93 11.61 -14.15
N PRO A 50 -35.72 10.96 -15.32
CA PRO A 50 -34.79 11.45 -16.32
C PRO A 50 -35.07 12.92 -16.68
N GLY A 51 -34.01 13.74 -16.65
CA GLY A 51 -34.07 15.19 -16.86
C GLY A 51 -34.22 16.03 -15.58
N ASP A 52 -34.66 15.47 -14.46
CA ASP A 52 -34.68 16.18 -13.17
C ASP A 52 -33.23 16.48 -12.72
N LEU A 53 -33.01 17.63 -12.06
CA LEU A 53 -31.71 18.02 -11.49
C LEU A 53 -31.68 17.74 -9.99
N LEU A 54 -30.66 17.00 -9.56
CA LEU A 54 -30.29 16.80 -8.16
C LEU A 54 -29.28 17.89 -7.75
N ALA A 55 -29.56 18.58 -6.64
CA ALA A 55 -28.78 19.74 -6.16
C ALA A 55 -28.52 20.83 -7.23
N GLY A 56 -29.41 20.98 -8.22
CA GLY A 56 -29.23 21.93 -9.33
C GLY A 56 -28.05 21.66 -10.27
N ARG A 57 -27.33 20.53 -10.11
CA ARG A 57 -26.08 20.22 -10.82
C ARG A 57 -26.08 18.84 -11.48
N TYR A 58 -26.65 17.83 -10.85
CA TYR A 58 -26.53 16.45 -11.34
C TYR A 58 -27.83 16.04 -12.04
N CYS A 59 -27.78 15.87 -13.36
CA CYS A 59 -28.95 15.59 -14.19
C CYS A 59 -29.23 14.08 -14.24
N PHE A 60 -30.42 13.64 -13.82
CA PHE A 60 -30.80 12.23 -13.93
C PHE A 60 -30.86 11.79 -15.40
N LYS A 61 -30.10 10.74 -15.74
CA LYS A 61 -30.16 10.04 -17.03
C LYS A 61 -31.03 8.78 -16.93
N SER A 62 -31.03 8.15 -15.76
CA SER A 62 -31.94 7.06 -15.38
C SER A 62 -32.30 7.19 -13.90
N ASN A 63 -32.89 6.16 -13.28
CA ASN A 63 -33.27 6.18 -11.87
C ASN A 63 -32.09 6.54 -10.94
N GLN A 64 -30.93 5.90 -11.14
CA GLN A 64 -29.75 6.03 -10.26
C GLN A 64 -28.51 6.56 -10.99
N ILE A 65 -28.57 6.75 -12.31
CA ILE A 65 -27.47 7.33 -13.08
C ILE A 65 -27.72 8.83 -13.23
N VAL A 66 -26.77 9.62 -12.77
CA VAL A 66 -26.76 11.08 -12.96
C VAL A 66 -25.53 11.50 -13.77
N LEU A 67 -25.69 12.55 -14.57
CA LEU A 67 -24.60 13.24 -15.27
C LEU A 67 -24.26 14.52 -14.52
N ASP A 68 -22.98 14.71 -14.20
CA ASP A 68 -22.51 16.00 -13.70
C ASP A 68 -22.53 17.05 -14.82
N THR A 69 -23.37 18.07 -14.68
CA THR A 69 -23.47 19.16 -15.66
C THR A 69 -22.33 20.17 -15.52
N GLN A 70 -21.59 20.17 -14.41
CA GLN A 70 -20.52 21.14 -14.11
C GLN A 70 -19.21 20.43 -13.69
N PRO A 71 -18.65 19.54 -14.54
CA PRO A 71 -17.52 18.70 -14.18
C PRO A 71 -16.21 19.47 -13.90
N GLY A 72 -16.12 20.73 -14.33
CA GLY A 72 -14.98 21.61 -14.01
C GLY A 72 -15.01 22.18 -12.60
N LEU A 73 -16.13 22.11 -11.89
CA LEU A 73 -16.22 22.55 -10.50
C LEU A 73 -16.00 21.38 -9.55
N VAL A 74 -15.18 21.57 -8.52
CA VAL A 74 -15.07 20.56 -7.45
C VAL A 74 -16.38 20.55 -6.66
N PRO A 75 -16.95 19.37 -6.33
CA PRO A 75 -18.12 19.30 -5.45
C PRO A 75 -17.89 20.03 -4.10
N GLU A 76 -18.97 20.53 -3.52
CA GLU A 76 -18.89 21.22 -2.22
C GLU A 76 -18.42 20.29 -1.12
N ALA A 77 -17.52 20.79 -0.28
CA ALA A 77 -16.94 20.00 0.78
C ALA A 77 -17.95 19.77 1.91
N THR A 78 -17.97 18.56 2.47
CA THR A 78 -18.85 18.26 3.60
C THR A 78 -18.09 18.24 4.93
N GLU A 79 -18.46 19.12 5.88
CA GLU A 79 -17.79 19.18 7.20
C GLU A 79 -17.83 17.87 8.01
N ASN A 80 -18.87 17.05 7.82
CA ASN A 80 -19.03 15.77 8.51
C ASN A 80 -19.41 14.69 7.49
N LEU A 81 -18.50 13.73 7.29
CA LEU A 81 -18.72 12.60 6.41
C LEU A 81 -19.77 11.65 7.01
N PRO A 82 -20.80 11.23 6.26
CA PRO A 82 -21.75 10.25 6.74
C PRO A 82 -21.06 8.89 6.90
N PRO A 83 -21.46 8.04 7.86
CA PRO A 83 -20.82 6.74 8.10
C PRO A 83 -20.71 5.86 6.85
N LYS A 84 -21.71 5.92 5.95
CA LYS A 84 -21.73 5.19 4.68
C LYS A 84 -20.60 5.63 3.74
N ALA A 85 -20.26 6.92 3.72
CA ALA A 85 -19.15 7.44 2.92
C ALA A 85 -17.81 6.99 3.52
N GLU A 86 -17.64 7.08 4.84
CA GLU A 86 -16.40 6.66 5.50
C GLU A 86 -16.01 5.21 5.18
N THR A 87 -17.00 4.32 5.03
CA THR A 87 -16.76 2.93 4.63
C THR A 87 -16.12 2.83 3.24
N TYR A 88 -16.59 3.58 2.24
CA TYR A 88 -15.94 3.61 0.93
C TYR A 88 -14.53 4.17 1.01
N LEU A 89 -14.33 5.22 1.82
CA LEU A 89 -13.03 5.88 1.97
C LEU A 89 -12.00 4.93 2.60
N ARG A 90 -12.36 4.16 3.63
CA ARG A 90 -11.47 3.14 4.22
C ARG A 90 -11.18 1.96 3.28
N LEU A 91 -12.11 1.67 2.38
CA LEU A 91 -11.96 0.63 1.36
C LEU A 91 -11.34 1.16 0.05
N SER A 92 -10.85 2.41 0.00
CA SER A 92 -10.22 2.99 -1.19
C SER A 92 -9.06 2.19 -1.76
N PRO A 93 -8.26 1.42 -0.99
CA PRO A 93 -7.24 0.53 -1.58
C PRO A 93 -7.82 -0.53 -2.52
N HIS A 94 -9.13 -0.82 -2.42
CA HIS A 94 -9.85 -1.75 -3.29
C HIS A 94 -10.65 -1.05 -4.39
N GLN A 95 -10.23 0.14 -4.84
CA GLN A 95 -10.89 0.89 -5.92
C GLN A 95 -11.02 0.14 -7.26
N LEU A 96 -10.25 -0.93 -7.45
CA LEU A 96 -10.42 -1.84 -8.59
C LEU A 96 -11.73 -2.64 -8.51
N HIS A 97 -12.36 -2.76 -7.35
CA HIS A 97 -13.60 -3.49 -7.15
C HIS A 97 -14.76 -2.59 -6.69
N LEU A 98 -14.42 -1.42 -6.14
CA LEU A 98 -15.35 -0.50 -5.50
C LEU A 98 -15.34 0.86 -6.19
N PRO A 99 -16.49 1.53 -6.32
CA PRO A 99 -16.53 2.89 -6.83
C PRO A 99 -16.04 3.86 -5.75
N GLN A 100 -15.42 4.95 -6.17
CA GLN A 100 -15.00 6.01 -5.25
C GLN A 100 -16.14 6.97 -4.93
N VAL A 101 -16.11 7.61 -3.76
CA VAL A 101 -17.05 8.69 -3.44
C VAL A 101 -16.68 9.93 -4.23
N TYR A 102 -17.58 10.36 -5.12
CA TYR A 102 -17.43 11.56 -5.93
C TYR A 102 -17.90 12.82 -5.21
N ALA A 103 -19.08 12.75 -4.59
CA ALA A 103 -19.68 13.85 -3.83
C ALA A 103 -20.70 13.35 -2.81
N ILE A 104 -21.00 14.18 -1.82
CA ILE A 104 -22.04 13.94 -0.81
C ILE A 104 -22.99 15.14 -0.83
N LEU A 105 -24.29 14.88 -1.00
CA LEU A 105 -25.31 15.92 -1.14
C LEU A 105 -26.31 15.85 0.02
N LYS A 106 -26.42 16.91 0.81
CA LYS A 106 -27.36 17.00 1.94
C LYS A 106 -28.71 17.53 1.51
N GLN A 107 -29.80 16.82 1.83
CA GLN A 107 -31.20 17.25 1.62
C GLN A 107 -31.43 17.89 0.24
N SER A 108 -30.88 17.26 -0.80
CA SER A 108 -30.62 17.89 -2.09
C SER A 108 -31.79 17.84 -3.07
N HIS A 109 -32.89 17.16 -2.72
CA HIS A 109 -34.05 17.03 -3.59
C HIS A 109 -35.36 16.84 -2.81
N PRO A 110 -36.46 17.53 -3.18
CA PRO A 110 -37.74 17.48 -2.45
C PRO A 110 -38.34 16.08 -2.30
N ARG A 111 -38.05 15.18 -3.26
CA ARG A 111 -38.57 13.80 -3.30
C ARG A 111 -37.59 12.75 -2.74
N ILE A 112 -36.33 13.10 -2.56
CA ILE A 112 -35.29 12.15 -2.10
C ILE A 112 -34.93 12.55 -0.68
N PRO A 113 -35.46 11.88 0.35
CA PRO A 113 -35.15 12.21 1.73
C PRO A 113 -33.71 11.80 2.07
N GLY A 114 -33.06 12.61 2.90
CA GLY A 114 -31.74 12.30 3.47
C GLY A 114 -30.55 12.74 2.62
N ASP A 115 -29.40 12.15 2.92
CA ASP A 115 -28.14 12.41 2.22
C ASP A 115 -28.04 11.50 0.99
N VAL A 116 -27.57 12.05 -0.13
CA VAL A 116 -27.30 11.31 -1.36
C VAL A 116 -25.80 11.20 -1.55
N LEU A 117 -25.29 9.98 -1.65
CA LEU A 117 -23.91 9.73 -2.06
C LEU A 117 -23.86 9.60 -3.57
N LEU A 118 -22.96 10.35 -4.21
CA LEU A 118 -22.63 10.17 -5.61
C LEU A 118 -21.32 9.39 -5.70
N LEU A 119 -21.36 8.24 -6.35
CA LEU A 119 -20.22 7.37 -6.55
C LEU A 119 -19.73 7.50 -8.00
N ASP A 120 -18.41 7.48 -8.19
CA ASP A 120 -17.82 7.48 -9.52
C ASP A 120 -18.21 6.19 -10.26
N ALA A 121 -18.91 6.36 -11.38
CA ALA A 121 -19.41 5.27 -12.19
C ALA A 121 -18.77 5.23 -13.58
N ALA A 122 -17.66 5.95 -13.79
CA ALA A 122 -16.94 5.98 -15.07
C ALA A 122 -16.56 4.58 -15.58
N HIS A 123 -16.26 3.65 -14.67
CA HIS A 123 -15.92 2.26 -15.00
C HIS A 123 -17.10 1.29 -14.90
N LEU A 124 -18.27 1.76 -14.46
CA LEU A 124 -19.47 0.94 -14.28
C LEU A 124 -20.50 1.16 -15.40
N ILE A 125 -20.42 2.29 -16.11
CA ILE A 125 -21.39 2.70 -17.12
C ILE A 125 -20.73 2.76 -18.49
N ARG A 126 -21.37 2.14 -19.47
CA ARG A 126 -20.98 2.15 -20.89
C ARG A 126 -21.99 2.96 -21.68
N GLU A 127 -21.49 3.87 -22.51
CA GLU A 127 -22.31 4.54 -23.52
C GLU A 127 -22.38 3.63 -24.75
N THR A 128 -23.59 3.16 -25.07
CA THR A 128 -23.87 2.30 -26.23
C THR A 128 -24.79 3.04 -27.20
N GLU A 129 -24.97 2.51 -28.42
CA GLU A 129 -25.97 3.02 -29.36
C GLU A 129 -27.40 3.03 -28.77
N SER A 130 -27.69 2.09 -27.86
CA SER A 130 -28.97 1.98 -27.15
C SER A 130 -29.09 2.87 -25.91
N GLY A 131 -28.05 3.67 -25.60
CA GLY A 131 -27.99 4.55 -24.43
C GLY A 131 -27.00 4.07 -23.37
N LEU A 132 -27.12 4.62 -22.16
CA LEU A 132 -26.26 4.30 -21.02
C LEU A 132 -26.67 2.97 -20.39
N GLN A 133 -25.73 2.03 -20.30
CA GLN A 133 -25.94 0.73 -19.68
C GLN A 133 -24.91 0.51 -18.59
N LEU A 134 -25.34 -0.07 -17.47
CA LEU A 134 -24.39 -0.61 -16.50
C LEU A 134 -23.63 -1.80 -17.11
N LEU A 135 -22.46 -2.10 -16.55
CA LEU A 135 -21.80 -3.38 -16.76
C LEU A 135 -22.78 -4.56 -16.57
N PRO A 136 -22.53 -5.70 -17.22
CA PRO A 136 -23.38 -6.88 -17.07
C PRO A 136 -23.28 -7.44 -15.65
N MET A 137 -24.35 -8.08 -15.20
CA MET A 137 -24.37 -8.79 -13.93
C MET A 137 -23.38 -9.96 -13.99
N LEU A 138 -22.75 -10.27 -12.86
CA LEU A 138 -21.90 -11.47 -12.77
C LEU A 138 -22.70 -12.72 -13.15
N GLN A 139 -23.89 -12.88 -12.56
CA GLN A 139 -24.77 -14.01 -12.82
C GLN A 139 -25.18 -14.13 -14.30
N SER A 140 -25.43 -13.01 -14.99
CA SER A 140 -25.78 -13.05 -16.42
C SER A 140 -24.60 -13.39 -17.33
N SER A 141 -23.37 -13.17 -16.86
CA SER A 141 -22.15 -13.43 -17.62
C SER A 141 -21.52 -14.78 -17.29
N TRP A 142 -22.00 -15.44 -16.22
CA TRP A 142 -21.45 -16.67 -15.65
C TRP A 142 -21.33 -17.79 -16.68
N GLU A 143 -22.44 -18.19 -17.30
CA GLU A 143 -22.49 -19.35 -18.19
C GLU A 143 -21.59 -19.21 -19.42
N SER A 144 -21.44 -17.99 -19.95
CA SER A 144 -20.59 -17.69 -21.11
C SER A 144 -19.10 -17.56 -20.79
N ALA A 145 -18.73 -17.47 -19.52
CA ALA A 145 -17.33 -17.26 -19.12
C ALA A 145 -16.53 -18.57 -19.17
N SER A 146 -15.23 -18.47 -19.47
CA SER A 146 -14.31 -19.61 -19.44
C SER A 146 -14.10 -20.15 -18.02
N GLU A 147 -13.51 -21.34 -17.92
CA GLU A 147 -13.15 -21.99 -16.66
C GLU A 147 -12.28 -21.07 -15.79
N LEU A 148 -11.22 -20.51 -16.39
CA LEU A 148 -10.29 -19.60 -15.73
C LEU A 148 -11.01 -18.35 -15.24
N ARG A 149 -11.93 -17.80 -16.04
CA ARG A 149 -12.69 -16.58 -15.69
C ARG A 149 -13.67 -16.82 -14.56
N GLN A 150 -14.41 -17.93 -14.60
CA GLN A 150 -15.32 -18.33 -13.52
C GLN A 150 -14.56 -18.49 -12.20
N LEU A 151 -13.44 -19.23 -12.19
CA LEU A 151 -12.60 -19.38 -10.99
C LEU A 151 -12.03 -18.05 -10.51
N ASN A 152 -11.60 -17.18 -11.42
CA ASN A 152 -11.01 -15.89 -11.07
C ASN A 152 -12.03 -14.94 -10.41
N TRP A 153 -13.28 -14.93 -10.88
CA TRP A 153 -14.33 -14.17 -10.22
C TRP A 153 -14.62 -14.68 -8.81
N LEU A 154 -14.68 -15.99 -8.61
CA LEU A 154 -14.85 -16.57 -7.28
C LEU A 154 -13.67 -16.23 -6.36
N TRP A 155 -12.44 -16.28 -6.88
CA TRP A 155 -11.22 -15.92 -6.14
C TRP A 155 -11.26 -14.45 -5.70
N GLN A 156 -11.61 -13.52 -6.59
CA GLN A 156 -11.77 -12.11 -6.23
C GLN A 156 -12.85 -11.90 -5.17
N MET A 157 -13.99 -12.59 -5.28
CA MET A 157 -15.04 -12.54 -4.26
C MET A 157 -14.54 -13.08 -2.90
N ALA A 158 -13.75 -14.16 -2.88
CA ALA A 158 -13.16 -14.69 -1.65
C ALA A 158 -12.16 -13.70 -1.04
N SER A 159 -11.27 -13.11 -1.85
CA SER A 159 -10.27 -12.13 -1.43
C SER A 159 -10.89 -10.83 -0.91
N LEU A 160 -12.04 -10.42 -1.46
CA LEU A 160 -12.79 -9.24 -1.00
C LEU A 160 -13.61 -9.50 0.26
N TRP A 161 -13.84 -10.76 0.65
CA TRP A 161 -14.72 -11.09 1.76
C TRP A 161 -14.25 -10.48 3.08
N GLN A 162 -12.98 -10.67 3.45
CA GLN A 162 -12.46 -10.20 4.73
C GLN A 162 -12.47 -8.66 4.84
N PRO A 163 -11.98 -7.89 3.84
CA PRO A 163 -12.00 -6.43 3.92
C PRO A 163 -13.43 -5.88 4.04
N LEU A 164 -14.38 -6.41 3.26
CA LEU A 164 -15.77 -5.99 3.31
C LEU A 164 -16.45 -6.39 4.63
N ASN A 165 -16.11 -7.55 5.18
CA ASN A 165 -16.68 -8.03 6.44
C ASN A 165 -16.18 -7.21 7.64
N VAL A 166 -14.90 -6.79 7.65
CA VAL A 166 -14.35 -5.88 8.67
C VAL A 166 -15.10 -4.55 8.71
N GLU A 167 -15.49 -4.05 7.53
CA GLU A 167 -16.23 -2.81 7.36
C GLU A 167 -17.76 -2.98 7.44
N GLY A 168 -18.27 -4.19 7.67
CA GLY A 168 -19.71 -4.47 7.84
C GLY A 168 -20.54 -4.32 6.56
N VAL A 169 -19.94 -4.63 5.41
CA VAL A 169 -20.57 -4.54 4.08
C VAL A 169 -20.35 -5.79 3.22
N ALA A 170 -20.04 -6.94 3.83
CA ALA A 170 -19.81 -8.20 3.10
C ALA A 170 -21.08 -8.73 2.40
N ALA A 171 -22.28 -8.30 2.84
CA ALA A 171 -23.54 -8.57 2.16
C ALA A 171 -23.55 -8.08 0.71
N SER A 172 -22.70 -7.13 0.34
CA SER A 172 -22.53 -6.67 -1.05
C SER A 172 -22.16 -7.82 -1.99
N LEU A 173 -21.34 -8.77 -1.54
CA LEU A 173 -20.95 -9.97 -2.32
C LEU A 173 -22.05 -11.03 -2.38
N LEU A 174 -23.14 -10.86 -1.63
CA LEU A 174 -24.29 -11.76 -1.62
C LEU A 174 -25.48 -11.20 -2.42
N SER A 175 -25.34 -9.99 -2.99
CA SER A 175 -26.39 -9.25 -3.67
C SER A 175 -26.14 -9.27 -5.20
N PRO A 176 -26.84 -10.15 -5.97
CA PRO A 176 -26.62 -10.25 -7.41
C PRO A 176 -26.88 -8.94 -8.15
N ASP A 177 -27.80 -8.12 -7.65
CA ASP A 177 -28.19 -6.83 -8.21
C ASP A 177 -27.08 -5.77 -8.16
N VAL A 178 -26.07 -5.90 -7.30
CA VAL A 178 -24.92 -4.97 -7.23
C VAL A 178 -23.61 -5.58 -7.77
N LEU A 179 -23.56 -6.91 -7.94
CA LEU A 179 -22.41 -7.62 -8.49
C LEU A 179 -22.36 -7.50 -10.02
N ARG A 180 -21.24 -7.00 -10.52
CA ARG A 180 -20.97 -6.76 -11.94
C ARG A 180 -19.62 -7.35 -12.33
N VAL A 181 -19.42 -7.50 -13.64
CA VAL A 181 -18.14 -7.93 -14.19
C VAL A 181 -17.68 -7.00 -15.30
N ASP A 182 -16.38 -6.75 -15.35
CA ASP A 182 -15.71 -6.06 -16.45
C ASP A 182 -14.56 -6.92 -16.98
N GLY A 183 -14.89 -7.79 -17.94
CA GLY A 183 -14.00 -8.87 -18.36
C GLY A 183 -13.65 -9.75 -17.14
N SER A 184 -12.37 -9.84 -16.83
CA SER A 184 -11.86 -10.63 -15.72
C SER A 184 -12.12 -10.03 -14.32
N LEU A 185 -12.54 -8.78 -14.20
CA LEU A 185 -12.68 -8.10 -12.89
C LEU A 185 -14.11 -8.20 -12.34
N VAL A 186 -14.23 -8.48 -11.04
CA VAL A 186 -15.47 -8.32 -10.27
C VAL A 186 -15.59 -6.86 -9.81
N ARG A 187 -16.77 -6.27 -10.00
CA ARG A 187 -17.09 -4.88 -9.62
C ARG A 187 -18.35 -4.85 -8.78
N LEU A 188 -18.40 -3.96 -7.79
CA LEU A 188 -19.61 -3.63 -7.05
C LEU A 188 -20.12 -2.27 -7.51
N VAL A 189 -21.43 -2.16 -7.73
CA VAL A 189 -22.04 -0.86 -8.09
C VAL A 189 -22.21 0.02 -6.85
N GLU A 190 -22.52 -0.60 -5.71
CA GLU A 190 -22.66 0.05 -4.41
C GLU A 190 -22.48 -0.98 -3.28
N LEU A 191 -22.20 -0.49 -2.09
CA LEU A 191 -22.08 -1.27 -0.87
C LEU A 191 -23.43 -1.47 -0.17
N ARG A 192 -23.67 -2.71 0.25
CA ARG A 192 -24.82 -3.14 1.07
C ARG A 192 -24.37 -3.35 2.51
N SER A 193 -24.99 -2.65 3.44
CA SER A 193 -24.71 -2.82 4.87
C SER A 193 -25.20 -4.16 5.40
N ASP A 194 -24.41 -4.77 6.28
CA ASP A 194 -24.72 -6.03 6.93
C ASP A 194 -25.81 -5.83 7.99
N ARG A 195 -27.06 -6.18 7.64
CA ARG A 195 -28.17 -6.21 8.63
C ARG A 195 -27.94 -7.30 9.68
N THR A 196 -27.34 -8.40 9.25
CA THR A 196 -26.86 -9.50 10.08
C THR A 196 -25.48 -9.90 9.55
N PRO A 197 -24.50 -10.22 10.41
CA PRO A 197 -23.18 -10.66 9.94
C PRO A 197 -23.32 -11.79 8.92
N PRO A 198 -22.92 -11.59 7.65
CA PRO A 198 -22.97 -12.65 6.66
C PRO A 198 -21.89 -13.68 6.99
N THR A 199 -22.14 -14.94 6.59
CA THR A 199 -21.20 -16.04 6.81
C THR A 199 -20.71 -16.57 5.47
N LEU A 200 -19.52 -17.16 5.45
CA LEU A 200 -19.01 -17.84 4.26
C LEU A 200 -19.99 -18.92 3.76
N SER A 201 -20.72 -19.58 4.68
CA SER A 201 -21.79 -20.52 4.31
C SER A 201 -22.86 -19.87 3.40
N LYS A 202 -23.25 -18.61 3.62
CA LYS A 202 -24.16 -17.88 2.71
C LYS A 202 -23.53 -17.61 1.34
N LEU A 203 -22.22 -17.33 1.29
CA LEU A 203 -21.47 -17.20 0.03
C LEU A 203 -21.48 -18.52 -0.73
N GLY A 204 -21.18 -19.64 -0.05
CA GLY A 204 -21.26 -20.98 -0.62
C GLY A 204 -22.67 -21.34 -1.12
N GLN A 205 -23.74 -20.91 -0.42
CA GLN A 205 -25.11 -21.09 -0.90
C GLN A 205 -25.40 -20.32 -2.19
N LEU A 206 -24.92 -19.07 -2.30
CA LEU A 206 -25.04 -18.29 -3.53
C LEU A 206 -24.29 -18.98 -4.67
N TRP A 207 -23.04 -19.36 -4.47
CA TRP A 207 -22.21 -20.01 -5.50
C TRP A 207 -22.78 -21.35 -5.94
N ARG A 208 -23.37 -22.11 -5.02
CA ARG A 208 -24.06 -23.37 -5.34
C ARG A 208 -25.20 -23.17 -6.34
N SER A 209 -25.85 -22.00 -6.35
CA SER A 209 -26.86 -21.67 -7.37
C SER A 209 -26.30 -21.52 -8.79
N TRP A 210 -24.98 -21.31 -8.93
CA TRP A 210 -24.29 -21.17 -10.21
C TRP A 210 -23.64 -22.47 -10.71
N VAL A 211 -23.52 -23.50 -9.85
CA VAL A 211 -22.98 -24.82 -10.21
C VAL A 211 -23.65 -25.43 -11.45
N PRO A 212 -25.00 -25.42 -11.61
CA PRO A 212 -25.65 -26.05 -12.75
C PRO A 212 -25.19 -25.50 -14.12
N THR A 213 -24.84 -24.21 -14.18
CA THR A 213 -24.39 -23.51 -15.39
C THR A 213 -22.89 -23.22 -15.40
N ALA A 214 -22.13 -23.76 -14.43
CA ALA A 214 -20.67 -23.70 -14.43
C ALA A 214 -20.08 -24.53 -15.58
N GLN A 215 -18.87 -24.16 -16.03
CA GLN A 215 -18.19 -24.89 -17.09
C GLN A 215 -17.97 -26.35 -16.69
N PRO A 216 -18.14 -27.32 -17.63
CA PRO A 216 -18.11 -28.75 -17.29
C PRO A 216 -16.84 -29.18 -16.56
N ALA A 217 -15.68 -28.61 -16.90
CA ALA A 217 -14.41 -28.98 -16.31
C ALA A 217 -14.26 -28.55 -14.84
N ILE A 218 -14.95 -27.49 -14.38
CA ILE A 218 -14.83 -27.02 -12.99
C ILE A 218 -16.05 -27.35 -12.13
N ARG A 219 -17.13 -27.86 -12.73
CA ARG A 219 -18.43 -28.02 -12.08
C ARG A 219 -18.38 -28.91 -10.82
N GLU A 220 -17.72 -30.07 -10.92
CA GLU A 220 -17.62 -31.02 -9.81
C GLU A 220 -16.81 -30.43 -8.65
N PHE A 221 -15.63 -29.87 -8.96
CA PHE A 221 -14.80 -29.15 -7.98
C PHE A 221 -15.58 -28.03 -7.29
N LEU A 222 -16.33 -27.23 -8.05
CA LEU A 222 -17.11 -26.12 -7.50
C LEU A 222 -18.24 -26.61 -6.59
N ASP A 223 -18.93 -27.70 -6.94
CA ASP A 223 -19.99 -28.25 -6.09
C ASP A 223 -19.41 -28.76 -4.77
N GLU A 224 -18.30 -29.51 -4.80
CA GLU A 224 -17.62 -29.97 -3.59
C GLU A 224 -17.13 -28.81 -2.72
N LEU A 225 -16.53 -27.79 -3.33
CA LEU A 225 -16.08 -26.58 -2.66
C LEU A 225 -17.25 -25.88 -1.95
N CYS A 226 -18.38 -25.69 -2.65
CA CYS A 226 -19.60 -25.11 -2.08
C CYS A 226 -20.11 -25.95 -0.90
N GLN A 227 -20.13 -27.28 -1.01
CA GLN A 227 -20.55 -28.16 0.08
C GLN A 227 -19.65 -28.01 1.32
N GLN A 228 -18.32 -27.95 1.15
CA GLN A 228 -17.39 -27.77 2.27
C GLN A 228 -17.52 -26.39 2.94
N ILE A 229 -17.74 -25.33 2.16
CA ILE A 229 -18.01 -23.98 2.70
C ILE A 229 -19.32 -23.99 3.49
N ILE A 230 -20.38 -24.58 2.94
CA ILE A 230 -21.70 -24.63 3.58
C ILE A 230 -21.64 -25.43 4.89
N ALA A 231 -20.91 -26.55 4.89
CA ALA A 231 -20.70 -27.41 6.06
C ALA A 231 -19.77 -26.80 7.12
N GLY A 232 -19.06 -25.71 6.80
CA GLY A 232 -18.12 -25.04 7.69
C GLY A 232 -16.76 -25.73 7.81
N SER A 233 -16.43 -26.64 6.90
CA SER A 233 -15.09 -27.25 6.79
C SER A 233 -14.06 -26.26 6.26
N ILE A 234 -14.50 -25.38 5.35
CA ILE A 234 -13.76 -24.17 4.96
C ILE A 234 -14.31 -23.02 5.79
N TYR A 235 -13.50 -22.49 6.70
CA TYR A 235 -13.95 -21.53 7.72
C TYR A 235 -13.34 -20.14 7.59
N SER A 236 -12.34 -19.95 6.71
CA SER A 236 -11.73 -18.64 6.44
C SER A 236 -11.70 -18.31 4.94
N SER A 237 -11.75 -17.02 4.62
CA SER A 237 -11.67 -16.50 3.25
C SER A 237 -10.31 -16.76 2.62
N GLU A 238 -9.25 -16.77 3.44
CA GLU A 238 -7.87 -17.02 3.01
C GLU A 238 -7.69 -18.47 2.58
N GLN A 239 -8.24 -19.42 3.36
CA GLN A 239 -8.27 -20.84 2.98
C GLN A 239 -9.05 -21.03 1.68
N LEU A 240 -10.20 -20.35 1.54
CA LEU A 240 -11.00 -20.40 0.33
C LEU A 240 -10.26 -19.85 -0.89
N ALA A 241 -9.63 -18.67 -0.77
CA ALA A 241 -8.84 -18.07 -1.83
C ALA A 241 -7.66 -18.98 -2.23
N SER A 242 -6.97 -19.59 -1.27
CA SER A 242 -5.88 -20.54 -1.52
C SER A 242 -6.31 -21.78 -2.31
N LEU A 243 -7.49 -22.34 -2.02
CA LEU A 243 -8.04 -23.47 -2.79
C LEU A 243 -8.40 -23.06 -4.22
N LEU A 244 -8.99 -21.87 -4.38
CA LEU A 244 -9.31 -21.31 -5.70
C LEU A 244 -8.03 -21.00 -6.49
N ASP A 245 -6.96 -20.57 -5.83
CA ASP A 245 -5.66 -20.32 -6.46
C ASP A 245 -5.06 -21.57 -7.09
N ARG A 246 -5.15 -22.72 -6.41
CA ARG A 246 -4.73 -24.00 -7.00
C ARG A 246 -5.57 -24.35 -8.24
N GLY A 247 -6.86 -24.03 -8.22
CA GLY A 247 -7.74 -24.20 -9.37
C GLY A 247 -7.36 -23.29 -10.54
N LEU A 248 -7.04 -22.03 -10.25
CA LEU A 248 -6.57 -21.05 -11.23
C LEU A 248 -5.26 -21.49 -11.88
N GLU A 249 -4.34 -22.06 -11.10
CA GLU A 249 -3.08 -22.58 -11.62
C GLU A 249 -3.29 -23.67 -12.67
N ILE A 250 -4.17 -24.62 -12.37
CA ILE A 250 -4.50 -25.71 -13.28
C ILE A 250 -5.24 -25.18 -14.53
N ALA A 251 -6.22 -24.29 -14.35
CA ALA A 251 -6.99 -23.70 -15.45
C ALA A 251 -6.17 -22.74 -16.33
N GLY A 252 -5.12 -22.15 -15.77
CA GLY A 252 -4.23 -21.20 -16.43
C GLY A 252 -3.14 -21.86 -17.29
N LYS A 253 -2.63 -23.03 -16.88
CA LYS A 253 -1.56 -23.75 -17.60
C LYS A 253 -1.79 -23.97 -19.11
N PRO A 254 -3.01 -24.29 -19.59
CA PRO A 254 -3.24 -24.49 -21.02
C PRO A 254 -3.23 -23.21 -21.85
N GLN A 255 -3.34 -22.02 -21.23
CA GLN A 255 -3.47 -20.77 -21.97
C GLN A 255 -2.18 -20.45 -22.71
N ILE A 256 -2.28 -20.10 -23.99
CA ILE A 256 -1.13 -19.66 -24.78
C ILE A 256 -1.09 -18.13 -24.79
N ARG A 257 0.07 -17.57 -24.51
CA ARG A 257 0.28 -16.12 -24.54
C ARG A 257 1.44 -15.70 -25.40
N GLN A 258 1.25 -14.55 -26.02
CA GLN A 258 2.31 -13.80 -26.66
C GLN A 258 2.37 -12.43 -26.00
N VAL A 259 3.50 -12.13 -25.35
CA VAL A 259 3.73 -10.83 -24.73
C VAL A 259 4.64 -10.00 -25.62
N THR A 260 4.22 -8.78 -25.92
CA THR A 260 5.05 -7.77 -26.58
C THR A 260 5.24 -6.60 -25.63
N ILE A 261 6.47 -6.12 -25.49
CA ILE A 261 6.79 -4.98 -24.62
C ILE A 261 7.37 -3.84 -25.45
N ALA A 262 7.12 -2.60 -25.01
CA ALA A 262 7.81 -1.43 -25.55
C ALA A 262 8.02 -0.35 -24.47
N THR A 263 9.13 0.38 -24.56
CA THR A 263 9.46 1.45 -23.59
C THR A 263 9.91 2.71 -24.31
N GLY A 264 9.63 3.87 -23.70
CA GLY A 264 10.04 5.17 -24.20
C GLY A 264 10.16 6.16 -23.05
N SER A 265 11.18 7.01 -23.11
CA SER A 265 11.44 8.05 -22.12
C SER A 265 11.98 9.29 -22.83
N ASP A 266 11.57 10.47 -22.36
CA ASP A 266 12.03 11.76 -22.82
C ASP A 266 12.14 12.73 -21.64
N ARG A 267 13.13 13.63 -21.71
CA ARG A 267 13.35 14.69 -20.72
C ARG A 267 12.17 15.66 -20.61
N GLY A 268 11.37 15.76 -21.66
CA GLY A 268 10.36 16.80 -21.79
C GLY A 268 10.95 18.17 -22.15
N PRO A 269 10.08 19.15 -22.44
CA PRO A 269 10.52 20.46 -22.89
C PRO A 269 11.04 21.35 -21.75
N SER A 270 10.57 21.14 -20.51
CA SER A 270 10.78 22.08 -19.39
C SER A 270 11.90 21.70 -18.42
N ARG A 271 12.26 20.41 -18.30
CA ARG A 271 13.25 19.93 -17.32
C ARG A 271 14.67 19.95 -17.88
N PRO A 272 15.73 20.31 -17.13
CA PRO A 272 17.11 20.39 -17.65
C PRO A 272 17.77 19.02 -17.91
N SER A 273 17.33 17.98 -17.21
CA SER A 273 17.82 16.60 -17.28
C SER A 273 16.65 15.62 -17.16
N ASN A 274 16.87 14.37 -17.57
CA ASN A 274 15.89 13.30 -17.41
C ASN A 274 16.22 12.52 -16.13
N GLU A 275 15.39 12.67 -15.10
CA GLU A 275 15.52 11.97 -13.82
C GLU A 275 14.72 10.66 -13.80
N ASP A 276 13.91 10.40 -14.83
CA ASP A 276 13.24 9.11 -15.03
C ASP A 276 14.18 8.03 -15.59
N ALA A 277 13.86 6.77 -15.30
CA ALA A 277 14.47 5.60 -15.91
C ALA A 277 13.41 4.52 -16.23
N CYS A 278 13.72 3.67 -17.21
CA CYS A 278 12.90 2.49 -17.49
C CYS A 278 13.74 1.26 -17.85
N TYR A 279 13.13 0.10 -17.65
CA TYR A 279 13.61 -1.18 -18.14
C TYR A 279 12.51 -1.88 -18.95
N PRO A 280 12.81 -2.48 -20.11
CA PRO A 280 14.06 -2.33 -20.86
C PRO A 280 14.36 -0.88 -21.27
N PRO A 281 15.61 -0.55 -21.67
CA PRO A 281 15.98 0.82 -22.01
C PRO A 281 15.06 1.47 -23.06
N SER A 282 14.86 2.78 -22.95
CA SER A 282 14.03 3.59 -23.87
C SER A 282 14.32 3.28 -25.35
N GLY A 283 13.24 3.18 -26.14
CA GLY A 283 13.31 2.81 -27.56
C GLY A 283 13.26 1.29 -27.81
N THR A 284 13.11 0.47 -26.77
CA THR A 284 12.90 -0.96 -26.92
C THR A 284 11.49 -1.23 -27.42
N ALA A 285 11.35 -2.12 -28.41
CA ALA A 285 10.09 -2.77 -28.76
C ALA A 285 10.39 -4.21 -29.18
N LYS A 286 9.91 -5.21 -28.43
CA LYS A 286 10.16 -6.61 -28.73
C LYS A 286 9.00 -7.52 -28.36
N VAL A 287 8.80 -8.56 -29.17
CA VAL A 287 8.06 -9.75 -28.77
C VAL A 287 8.97 -10.57 -27.86
N VAL A 288 8.48 -10.93 -26.68
CA VAL A 288 9.24 -11.69 -25.69
C VAL A 288 9.07 -13.19 -25.97
N ASP A 289 10.15 -13.96 -25.80
CA ASP A 289 10.10 -15.42 -25.95
C ASP A 289 9.12 -16.02 -24.92
N ALA A 290 8.38 -17.06 -25.31
CA ALA A 290 7.42 -17.72 -24.43
C ALA A 290 8.06 -18.35 -23.18
N ARG A 291 9.38 -18.53 -23.16
CA ARG A 291 10.14 -19.05 -22.01
C ARG A 291 10.67 -17.97 -21.07
N GLU A 292 10.62 -16.71 -21.48
CA GLU A 292 11.05 -15.58 -20.66
C GLU A 292 9.86 -15.03 -19.87
N MET A 293 10.14 -14.44 -18.71
CA MET A 293 9.17 -13.61 -17.98
C MET A 293 9.39 -12.13 -18.34
N PRO A 294 8.49 -11.52 -19.14
CA PRO A 294 8.59 -10.11 -19.49
C PRO A 294 8.58 -9.22 -18.24
N LEU A 295 9.64 -8.44 -18.07
CA LEU A 295 9.78 -7.45 -17.01
C LEU A 295 9.80 -6.04 -17.62
N VAL A 296 8.91 -5.17 -17.16
CA VAL A 296 8.91 -3.74 -17.48
C VAL A 296 8.93 -2.94 -16.19
N ILE A 297 9.82 -1.96 -16.08
CA ILE A 297 9.95 -1.09 -14.91
C ILE A 297 9.97 0.36 -15.37
N VAL A 298 9.27 1.23 -14.64
CA VAL A 298 9.35 2.69 -14.75
C VAL A 298 9.64 3.25 -13.36
N CYS A 299 10.61 4.16 -13.30
CA CYS A 299 11.07 4.84 -12.10
C CYS A 299 11.14 6.34 -12.39
N ASP A 300 10.50 7.16 -11.56
CA ASP A 300 10.55 8.62 -11.60
C ASP A 300 11.42 9.11 -10.45
N GLY A 301 12.57 9.70 -10.80
CA GLY A 301 13.59 10.12 -9.84
C GLY A 301 13.24 11.45 -9.17
N ILE A 302 13.31 11.47 -7.84
CA ILE A 302 13.10 12.67 -7.02
C ILE A 302 14.40 13.01 -6.26
N GLY A 303 14.83 14.27 -6.22
CA GLY A 303 16.03 14.61 -5.43
C GLY A 303 16.70 15.97 -5.59
N GLY A 304 16.25 16.84 -6.50
CA GLY A 304 16.84 18.18 -6.68
C GLY A 304 18.30 18.15 -7.17
N HIS A 305 18.54 18.56 -8.43
CA HIS A 305 19.77 18.25 -9.18
C HIS A 305 19.95 16.72 -9.35
N ALA A 306 21.12 16.27 -9.82
CA ALA A 306 21.46 14.92 -10.29
C ALA A 306 21.14 13.71 -9.35
N GLY A 307 20.54 13.92 -8.17
CA GLY A 307 20.11 12.86 -7.27
C GLY A 307 19.02 11.97 -7.86
N GLY A 308 18.01 12.55 -8.51
CA GLY A 308 16.87 11.80 -9.06
C GLY A 308 17.30 10.77 -10.11
N GLU A 309 18.07 11.20 -11.11
CA GLU A 309 18.65 10.33 -12.15
C GLU A 309 19.48 9.19 -11.53
N VAL A 310 20.25 9.48 -10.48
CA VAL A 310 21.05 8.44 -9.81
C VAL A 310 20.15 7.43 -9.09
N ALA A 311 19.09 7.88 -8.43
CA ALA A 311 18.17 7.01 -7.70
C ALA A 311 17.37 6.10 -8.64
N SER A 312 16.79 6.65 -9.70
CA SER A 312 15.97 5.88 -10.66
C SER A 312 16.81 4.82 -11.38
N ASN A 313 18.02 5.17 -11.85
CA ASN A 313 18.92 4.20 -12.48
C ASN A 313 19.44 3.15 -11.49
N LEU A 314 19.75 3.53 -10.25
CA LEU A 314 20.16 2.59 -9.21
C LEU A 314 19.02 1.62 -8.88
N ALA A 315 17.77 2.10 -8.84
CA ALA A 315 16.61 1.24 -8.62
C ALA A 315 16.46 0.18 -9.71
N ILE A 316 16.54 0.57 -10.98
CA ILE A 316 16.50 -0.36 -12.12
C ILE A 316 17.59 -1.44 -11.97
N ALA A 317 18.85 -1.02 -11.75
CA ALA A 317 19.97 -1.95 -11.66
C ALA A 317 19.82 -2.95 -10.49
N THR A 318 19.39 -2.47 -9.32
CA THR A 318 19.18 -3.32 -8.14
C THR A 318 18.00 -4.28 -8.34
N LEU A 319 16.87 -3.82 -8.88
CA LEU A 319 15.72 -4.68 -9.16
C LEU A 319 16.06 -5.79 -10.16
N GLN A 320 16.80 -5.48 -11.24
CA GLN A 320 17.25 -6.50 -12.19
C GLN A 320 18.10 -7.58 -11.52
N GLN A 321 19.03 -7.18 -10.64
CA GLN A 321 19.89 -8.12 -9.92
C GLN A 321 19.09 -9.00 -8.95
N HIS A 322 18.16 -8.42 -8.17
CA HIS A 322 17.36 -9.17 -7.21
C HIS A 322 16.35 -10.11 -7.88
N LEU A 323 15.84 -9.73 -9.06
CA LEU A 323 14.85 -10.53 -9.78
C LEU A 323 15.50 -11.54 -10.74
N GLU A 324 16.80 -11.48 -11.03
CA GLU A 324 17.48 -12.45 -11.89
C GLU A 324 17.19 -13.92 -11.51
N PRO A 325 17.24 -14.33 -10.22
CA PRO A 325 16.93 -15.72 -9.85
C PRO A 325 15.49 -16.11 -10.15
N LEU A 326 14.56 -15.16 -10.00
CA LEU A 326 13.15 -15.33 -10.38
C LEU A 326 13.04 -15.50 -11.90
N LEU A 327 13.64 -14.58 -12.66
CA LEU A 327 13.57 -14.53 -14.13
C LEU A 327 14.24 -15.72 -14.84
N THR A 328 15.28 -16.29 -14.25
CA THR A 328 16.07 -17.40 -14.82
C THR A 328 15.72 -18.76 -14.21
N GLY A 329 14.96 -18.77 -13.10
CA GLY A 329 14.51 -19.98 -12.43
C GLY A 329 13.63 -20.84 -13.34
N GLN A 330 13.88 -22.15 -13.36
CA GLN A 330 13.07 -23.13 -14.09
C GLN A 330 11.95 -23.74 -13.22
N THR A 331 11.77 -23.25 -12.00
CA THR A 331 10.80 -23.80 -11.04
C THR A 331 9.48 -23.08 -11.18
N ILE A 332 8.38 -23.83 -11.25
CA ILE A 332 7.03 -23.27 -11.07
C ILE A 332 6.95 -22.75 -9.64
N LEU A 333 6.84 -21.44 -9.48
CA LEU A 333 6.73 -20.80 -8.18
C LEU A 333 5.28 -20.56 -7.83
N GLU A 334 4.93 -20.79 -6.57
CA GLU A 334 3.60 -20.45 -6.07
C GLU A 334 3.39 -18.92 -6.16
N PRO A 335 2.19 -18.46 -6.56
CA PRO A 335 1.90 -17.04 -6.71
C PRO A 335 2.23 -16.18 -5.48
N ALA A 336 1.98 -16.70 -4.27
CA ALA A 336 2.30 -16.03 -3.02
C ALA A 336 3.81 -15.79 -2.84
N HIS A 337 4.63 -16.73 -3.32
CA HIS A 337 6.08 -16.59 -3.29
C HIS A 337 6.56 -15.55 -4.29
N VAL A 338 6.00 -15.53 -5.52
CA VAL A 338 6.31 -14.49 -6.51
C VAL A 338 5.99 -13.10 -5.97
N MET A 339 4.83 -12.91 -5.33
CA MET A 339 4.47 -11.64 -4.71
C MET A 339 5.45 -11.22 -3.61
N ALA A 340 5.85 -12.16 -2.75
CA ALA A 340 6.79 -11.90 -1.66
C ALA A 340 8.19 -11.53 -2.18
N GLU A 341 8.68 -12.20 -3.23
CA GLU A 341 9.97 -11.86 -3.86
C GLU A 341 9.95 -10.48 -4.51
N LEU A 342 8.84 -10.09 -5.15
CA LEU A 342 8.68 -8.76 -5.74
C LEU A 342 8.65 -7.65 -4.66
N GLU A 343 7.96 -7.89 -3.54
CA GLU A 343 7.97 -6.98 -2.40
C GLU A 343 9.38 -6.86 -1.81
N HIS A 344 10.05 -8.00 -1.57
CA HIS A 344 11.39 -8.04 -1.03
C HIS A 344 12.40 -7.33 -1.95
N ALA A 345 12.31 -7.50 -3.26
CA ALA A 345 13.15 -6.79 -4.22
C ALA A 345 12.98 -5.27 -4.13
N ALA A 346 11.74 -4.78 -3.94
CA ALA A 346 11.49 -3.35 -3.74
C ALA A 346 12.07 -2.84 -2.40
N LEU A 347 11.92 -3.60 -1.32
CA LEU A 347 12.49 -3.25 0.00
C LEU A 347 14.03 -3.24 -0.02
N ALA A 348 14.65 -4.23 -0.66
CA ALA A 348 16.11 -4.29 -0.82
C ALA A 348 16.62 -3.11 -1.67
N THR A 349 15.90 -2.77 -2.74
CA THR A 349 16.21 -1.61 -3.58
C THR A 349 16.13 -0.31 -2.79
N ASN A 350 15.10 -0.15 -1.95
CA ASN A 350 14.99 0.98 -1.03
C ASN A 350 16.23 1.11 -0.13
N ASP A 351 16.66 0.01 0.48
CA ASP A 351 17.78 0.02 1.42
C ASP A 351 19.10 0.36 0.73
N VAL A 352 19.32 -0.10 -0.51
CA VAL A 352 20.49 0.28 -1.32
C VAL A 352 20.52 1.80 -1.58
N ILE A 353 19.40 2.40 -1.97
CA ILE A 353 19.34 3.86 -2.23
C ILE A 353 19.47 4.64 -0.92
N SER A 354 18.79 4.21 0.15
CA SER A 354 18.85 4.85 1.47
C SER A 354 20.25 4.78 2.06
N GLN A 355 20.93 3.63 1.97
CA GLN A 355 22.30 3.48 2.44
C GLN A 355 23.26 4.38 1.66
N ARG A 356 23.05 4.54 0.35
CA ARG A 356 23.85 5.48 -0.45
C ARG A 356 23.61 6.93 -0.02
N ASN A 357 22.37 7.32 0.26
CA ASN A 357 22.07 8.63 0.84
C ASN A 357 22.83 8.84 2.16
N ASP A 358 22.84 7.84 3.03
CA ASP A 358 23.49 7.93 4.35
C ASP A 358 25.02 8.02 4.22
N ASN A 359 25.62 7.20 3.35
CA ASN A 359 27.06 7.21 3.05
C ASN A 359 27.52 8.55 2.46
N GLU A 360 26.67 9.18 1.63
CA GLU A 360 26.92 10.50 1.04
C GLU A 360 26.45 11.65 1.95
N LEU A 361 26.01 11.36 3.18
CA LEU A 361 25.55 12.32 4.19
C LEU A 361 24.40 13.22 3.70
N ARG A 362 23.57 12.73 2.79
CA ARG A 362 22.42 13.47 2.25
C ARG A 362 21.28 13.51 3.25
N GLN A 363 20.81 14.71 3.56
CA GLN A 363 19.75 14.96 4.55
C GLN A 363 18.56 15.68 3.93
N GLU A 364 17.37 15.41 4.48
CA GLU A 364 16.11 16.07 4.08
C GLU A 364 15.94 16.14 2.55
N ARG A 365 15.84 17.35 1.99
CA ARG A 365 15.64 17.60 0.55
C ARG A 365 16.84 17.24 -0.33
N GLN A 366 17.98 16.91 0.25
CA GLN A 366 19.15 16.43 -0.49
C GLN A 366 19.13 14.92 -0.70
N ARG A 367 18.28 14.18 0.03
CA ARG A 367 18.13 12.74 -0.19
C ARG A 367 17.57 12.52 -1.58
N MET A 368 18.18 11.59 -2.31
CA MET A 368 17.62 11.10 -3.56
C MET A 368 16.62 10.00 -3.26
N GLY A 369 15.60 9.89 -4.09
CA GLY A 369 14.67 8.80 -4.09
C GLY A 369 14.09 8.59 -5.47
N THR A 370 13.22 7.60 -5.62
CA THR A 370 12.50 7.36 -6.87
C THR A 370 11.19 6.67 -6.59
N THR A 371 10.21 6.88 -7.46
CA THR A 371 9.04 6.00 -7.54
C THR A 371 9.43 4.65 -8.14
N LEU A 372 8.50 3.70 -8.07
CA LEU A 372 8.57 2.42 -8.75
C LEU A 372 7.18 2.03 -9.23
N VAL A 373 7.06 1.75 -10.53
CA VAL A 373 5.97 0.92 -11.04
C VAL A 373 6.57 -0.16 -11.95
N MET A 374 6.28 -1.41 -11.66
CA MET A 374 6.91 -2.57 -12.30
C MET A 374 5.86 -3.62 -12.65
N ALA A 375 5.94 -4.16 -13.86
CA ALA A 375 5.14 -5.27 -14.35
C ALA A 375 6.01 -6.48 -14.63
N LEU A 376 5.67 -7.60 -14.00
CA LEU A 376 6.22 -8.92 -14.31
C LEU A 376 5.10 -9.80 -14.88
N ALA A 377 5.20 -10.15 -16.15
CA ALA A 377 4.27 -11.09 -16.77
C ALA A 377 4.81 -12.52 -16.62
N THR A 378 3.92 -13.44 -16.26
CA THR A 378 4.16 -14.89 -16.23
C THR A 378 3.12 -15.58 -17.11
N ASP A 379 3.18 -16.91 -17.21
CA ASP A 379 2.30 -17.75 -18.05
C ASP A 379 0.86 -17.22 -18.14
N TYR A 380 0.09 -17.38 -17.06
CA TYR A 380 -1.32 -17.00 -16.99
C TYR A 380 -1.58 -15.78 -16.07
N GLU A 381 -0.55 -15.02 -15.70
CA GLU A 381 -0.67 -13.95 -14.71
C GLU A 381 0.17 -12.73 -15.07
N LEU A 382 -0.16 -11.59 -14.44
CA LEU A 382 0.69 -10.41 -14.44
C LEU A 382 0.71 -9.83 -13.04
N TYR A 383 1.91 -9.53 -12.56
CA TYR A 383 2.16 -8.94 -11.25
C TYR A 383 2.56 -7.48 -11.43
N LEU A 384 1.94 -6.59 -10.65
CA LEU A 384 2.29 -5.17 -10.59
C LEU A 384 2.82 -4.82 -9.21
N THR A 385 4.05 -4.31 -9.15
CA THR A 385 4.65 -3.76 -7.94
C THR A 385 4.70 -2.24 -8.04
N HIS A 386 4.28 -1.54 -7.00
CA HIS A 386 4.12 -0.09 -7.02
C HIS A 386 4.51 0.58 -5.70
N VAL A 387 5.24 1.70 -5.81
CA VAL A 387 5.59 2.69 -4.77
C VAL A 387 5.61 4.09 -5.41
N GLY A 388 4.88 5.04 -4.85
CA GLY A 388 4.88 6.44 -5.31
C GLY A 388 3.63 6.81 -6.11
N ASP A 389 3.74 7.73 -7.05
CA ASP A 389 2.63 8.25 -7.87
C ASP A 389 2.78 7.96 -9.37
N SER A 390 3.83 7.23 -9.77
CA SER A 390 3.87 6.63 -11.10
C SER A 390 2.79 5.55 -11.23
N ARG A 391 2.05 5.56 -12.34
CA ARG A 391 0.80 4.78 -12.45
C ARG A 391 0.92 3.59 -13.37
N ALA A 392 0.10 2.59 -13.08
CA ALA A 392 -0.24 1.55 -14.06
C ALA A 392 -1.72 1.63 -14.45
N TYR A 393 -1.98 1.36 -15.73
CA TYR A 393 -3.30 1.31 -16.33
C TYR A 393 -3.49 -0.03 -17.03
N ARG A 394 -4.69 -0.63 -16.88
CA ARG A 394 -5.14 -1.77 -17.67
C ARG A 394 -6.11 -1.30 -18.74
N ILE A 395 -5.79 -1.60 -19.99
CA ILE A 395 -6.59 -1.29 -21.18
C ILE A 395 -7.07 -2.60 -21.79
N THR A 396 -8.36 -2.67 -22.06
CA THR A 396 -9.02 -3.76 -22.78
C THR A 396 -9.77 -3.18 -23.97
N LEU A 397 -10.39 -4.04 -24.78
CA LEU A 397 -11.35 -3.59 -25.80
C LEU A 397 -12.52 -2.80 -25.20
N SER A 398 -12.75 -2.97 -23.89
CA SER A 398 -13.91 -2.48 -23.19
C SER A 398 -13.61 -1.20 -22.39
N GLY A 399 -12.36 -0.88 -22.04
CA GLY A 399 -12.08 0.31 -21.23
C GLY A 399 -10.61 0.52 -20.88
N CYS A 400 -10.34 1.62 -20.18
CA CYS A 400 -9.06 1.96 -19.57
C CYS A 400 -9.27 2.26 -18.09
N GLN A 401 -8.47 1.65 -17.23
CA GLN A 401 -8.61 1.71 -15.78
C GLN A 401 -7.25 1.86 -15.14
N GLN A 402 -7.08 2.88 -14.28
CA GLN A 402 -5.95 2.93 -13.37
C GLN A 402 -6.06 1.75 -12.39
N VAL A 403 -4.96 1.01 -12.21
CA VAL A 403 -4.94 -0.16 -11.32
C VAL A 403 -4.12 0.09 -10.04
N THR A 404 -3.17 1.02 -10.08
CA THR A 404 -2.44 1.51 -8.90
C THR A 404 -3.25 2.55 -8.13
N VAL A 405 -2.92 2.73 -6.86
CA VAL A 405 -3.40 3.85 -6.03
C VAL A 405 -2.16 4.67 -5.67
N ASP A 406 -2.16 5.95 -6.00
CA ASP A 406 -1.01 6.82 -5.77
C ASP A 406 -0.69 6.88 -4.26
N ASP A 407 0.60 6.83 -3.94
CA ASP A 407 1.13 7.04 -2.60
C ASP A 407 1.37 8.54 -2.35
N ASP A 408 0.29 9.32 -2.47
CA ASP A 408 0.29 10.76 -2.24
C ASP A 408 -0.51 11.17 -0.99
N LEU A 409 -0.40 12.44 -0.63
CA LEU A 409 -1.11 13.01 0.50
C LEU A 409 -2.63 12.90 0.30
N ALA A 410 -3.13 13.14 -0.91
CA ALA A 410 -4.56 13.07 -1.23
C ALA A 410 -5.15 11.67 -0.92
N SER A 411 -4.52 10.63 -1.44
CA SER A 411 -4.93 9.24 -1.27
C SER A 411 -4.82 8.80 0.19
N ARG A 412 -3.83 9.32 0.93
CA ARG A 412 -3.74 9.09 2.38
C ARG A 412 -4.92 9.70 3.14
N GLU A 413 -5.27 10.96 2.87
CA GLU A 413 -6.40 11.64 3.54
C GLU A 413 -7.72 10.93 3.23
N VAL A 414 -7.88 10.43 2.00
CA VAL A 414 -9.00 9.55 1.61
C VAL A 414 -9.01 8.28 2.45
N ARG A 415 -7.92 7.52 2.45
CA ARG A 415 -7.83 6.24 3.17
C ARG A 415 -8.09 6.38 4.67
N LEU A 416 -7.68 7.49 5.27
CA LEU A 416 -7.92 7.82 6.67
C LEU A 416 -9.35 8.31 6.96
N GLY A 417 -10.16 8.51 5.92
CA GLY A 417 -11.56 8.96 6.03
C GLY A 417 -11.68 10.44 6.38
N TYR A 418 -10.70 11.26 6.01
CA TYR A 418 -10.71 12.71 6.29
C TYR A 418 -11.40 13.52 5.20
N ALA A 419 -11.31 13.10 3.95
CA ALA A 419 -11.93 13.78 2.82
C ALA A 419 -12.21 12.79 1.68
N THR A 420 -13.13 13.14 0.77
CA THR A 420 -13.22 12.49 -0.55
C THR A 420 -12.00 12.86 -1.40
N TYR A 421 -11.68 12.05 -2.42
CA TYR A 421 -10.48 12.30 -3.24
C TYR A 421 -10.51 13.69 -3.90
N ARG A 422 -11.68 14.10 -4.42
CA ARG A 422 -11.84 15.41 -5.05
C ARG A 422 -11.69 16.57 -4.07
N GLU A 423 -12.14 16.41 -2.82
CA GLU A 423 -11.89 17.40 -1.76
C GLU A 423 -10.40 17.44 -1.40
N ALA A 424 -9.76 16.27 -1.27
CA ALA A 424 -8.35 16.15 -0.90
C ALA A 424 -7.41 16.83 -1.90
N LEU A 425 -7.72 16.73 -3.20
CA LEU A 425 -7.00 17.41 -4.29
C LEU A 425 -7.02 18.95 -4.20
N ARG A 426 -7.88 19.56 -3.37
CA ARG A 426 -7.91 21.02 -3.19
C ARG A 426 -6.81 21.52 -2.26
N HIS A 427 -6.21 20.63 -1.46
CA HIS A 427 -5.19 21.03 -0.50
C HIS A 427 -3.87 21.34 -1.23
N PRO A 428 -3.24 22.49 -0.94
CA PRO A 428 -1.88 22.74 -1.41
C PRO A 428 -0.95 21.61 -0.92
N GLY A 429 -0.30 20.92 -1.86
CA GLY A 429 0.56 19.77 -1.56
C GLY A 429 -0.16 18.41 -1.54
N SER A 430 -1.38 18.31 -2.07
CA SER A 430 -2.11 17.03 -2.18
C SER A 430 -1.33 15.95 -2.94
N GLY A 431 -0.54 16.33 -3.94
CA GLY A 431 0.34 15.43 -4.69
C GLY A 431 1.68 15.15 -4.02
N ALA A 432 1.91 15.60 -2.77
CA ALA A 432 3.16 15.27 -2.09
C ALA A 432 3.20 13.78 -1.77
N LEU A 433 4.27 13.11 -2.25
CA LEU A 433 4.50 11.70 -1.98
C LEU A 433 4.58 11.40 -0.48
N VAL A 434 3.88 10.35 -0.04
CA VAL A 434 3.95 9.83 1.32
C VAL A 434 4.96 8.68 1.44
N GLN A 435 5.31 8.02 0.34
CA GLN A 435 6.43 7.09 0.26
C GLN A 435 7.07 7.10 -1.13
N ALA A 436 8.39 6.86 -1.15
CA ALA A 436 9.22 6.66 -2.33
C ALA A 436 10.45 5.84 -1.92
N LEU A 437 11.08 5.15 -2.87
CA LEU A 437 12.28 4.35 -2.60
C LEU A 437 13.45 5.25 -2.20
N GLY A 438 14.21 4.84 -1.18
CA GLY A 438 15.45 5.50 -0.74
C GLY A 438 15.27 6.63 0.28
N MET A 439 14.03 7.04 0.55
CA MET A 439 13.73 8.18 1.42
C MET A 439 13.93 7.86 2.90
N ALA A 440 13.72 6.61 3.31
CA ALA A 440 13.89 6.13 4.68
C ALA A 440 14.23 4.63 4.70
N SER A 441 14.37 4.05 5.89
CA SER A 441 14.51 2.60 6.07
C SER A 441 13.34 1.83 5.47
N SER A 442 13.60 0.65 4.89
CA SER A 442 12.58 -0.27 4.37
C SER A 442 11.51 -0.65 5.40
N THR A 443 11.80 -0.56 6.69
CA THR A 443 10.82 -0.79 7.78
C THR A 443 9.62 0.16 7.78
N LEU A 444 9.74 1.30 7.11
CA LEU A 444 8.66 2.29 6.95
C LEU A 444 8.06 2.30 5.54
N LEU A 445 8.56 1.45 4.64
CA LEU A 445 8.12 1.35 3.26
C LEU A 445 7.10 0.21 3.13
N HIS A 446 6.02 0.44 2.39
CA HIS A 446 4.99 -0.55 2.16
C HIS A 446 4.68 -0.65 0.66
N PRO A 447 5.51 -1.38 -0.12
CA PRO A 447 5.24 -1.62 -1.53
C PRO A 447 3.92 -2.36 -1.71
N SER A 448 3.15 -1.96 -2.72
CA SER A 448 1.95 -2.68 -3.11
C SER A 448 2.29 -3.69 -4.21
N VAL A 449 1.84 -4.94 -4.07
CA VAL A 449 1.93 -5.96 -5.12
C VAL A 449 0.53 -6.45 -5.46
N GLN A 450 0.12 -6.28 -6.71
CA GLN A 450 -1.17 -6.73 -7.23
C GLN A 450 -0.98 -7.83 -8.27
N ARG A 451 -1.91 -8.80 -8.31
CA ARG A 451 -1.89 -9.93 -9.24
C ARG A 451 -3.13 -9.89 -10.14
N PHE A 452 -2.92 -10.11 -11.44
CA PHE A 452 -3.96 -10.08 -12.46
C PHE A 452 -3.99 -11.38 -13.24
N MET A 453 -5.17 -11.98 -13.36
CA MET A 453 -5.42 -13.04 -14.34
C MET A 453 -5.63 -12.42 -15.71
N VAL A 454 -4.79 -12.79 -16.67
CA VAL A 454 -4.81 -12.25 -18.04
C VAL A 454 -5.50 -13.23 -19.00
N ASP A 455 -6.79 -13.42 -18.82
CA ASP A 455 -7.57 -14.42 -19.57
C ASP A 455 -8.15 -13.90 -20.91
N ASP A 456 -7.88 -12.63 -21.26
CA ASP A 456 -8.25 -11.97 -22.53
C ASP A 456 -7.12 -11.01 -22.96
N ASP A 457 -7.14 -10.65 -24.25
CA ASP A 457 -6.27 -9.61 -24.83
C ASP A 457 -6.36 -8.30 -24.05
N CYS A 458 -5.23 -7.85 -23.55
CA CYS A 458 -5.14 -6.59 -22.80
C CYS A 458 -3.76 -5.95 -22.90
N LEU A 459 -3.72 -4.66 -22.58
CA LEU A 459 -2.52 -3.85 -22.53
C LEU A 459 -2.37 -3.27 -21.13
N PHE A 460 -1.19 -3.40 -20.55
CA PHE A 460 -0.80 -2.66 -19.36
C PHE A 460 0.10 -1.51 -19.77
N LEU A 461 -0.25 -0.30 -19.35
CA LEU A 461 0.55 0.91 -19.51
C LEU A 461 1.10 1.30 -18.14
N LEU A 462 2.42 1.40 -18.03
CA LEU A 462 3.14 1.93 -16.89
C LEU A 462 3.66 3.31 -17.29
N CYS A 463 3.51 4.32 -16.45
CA CYS A 463 4.00 5.66 -16.76
C CYS A 463 4.34 6.49 -15.53
N SER A 464 5.29 7.42 -15.69
CA SER A 464 5.53 8.51 -14.74
C SER A 464 4.42 9.56 -14.79
N ASP A 465 4.42 10.47 -13.81
CA ASP A 465 3.41 11.52 -13.65
C ASP A 465 3.37 12.48 -14.86
N GLY A 466 4.51 12.68 -15.54
CA GLY A 466 4.60 13.52 -16.72
C GLY A 466 3.67 13.10 -17.86
N LEU A 467 3.25 11.82 -17.91
CA LEU A 467 2.12 11.39 -18.75
C LEU A 467 0.79 11.45 -18.00
N SER A 468 0.66 10.82 -16.83
CA SER A 468 -0.66 10.60 -16.22
C SER A 468 -1.34 11.85 -15.67
N ASP A 469 -0.57 12.88 -15.32
CA ASP A 469 -1.09 14.15 -14.81
C ASP A 469 -2.11 14.77 -15.75
N ASN A 470 -3.06 15.50 -15.18
CA ASN A 470 -4.20 16.08 -15.91
C ASN A 470 -5.09 15.04 -16.61
N ASN A 471 -5.03 13.76 -16.18
CA ASN A 471 -5.80 12.64 -16.72
C ASN A 471 -5.58 12.42 -18.22
N ARG A 472 -4.34 12.54 -18.73
CA ARG A 472 -4.07 12.40 -20.17
C ARG A 472 -4.29 10.99 -20.67
N VAL A 473 -4.03 9.97 -19.86
CA VAL A 473 -4.23 8.57 -20.24
C VAL A 473 -5.72 8.29 -20.47
N GLU A 474 -6.56 8.67 -19.51
CA GLU A 474 -8.02 8.56 -19.58
C GLU A 474 -8.60 9.35 -20.75
N GLN A 475 -7.94 10.45 -21.12
CA GLN A 475 -8.34 11.25 -22.26
C GLN A 475 -7.91 10.64 -23.61
N SER A 476 -6.75 9.99 -23.70
CA SER A 476 -6.17 9.60 -24.99
C SER A 476 -6.25 8.10 -25.31
N TRP A 477 -6.56 7.23 -24.33
CA TRP A 477 -6.48 5.77 -24.51
C TRP A 477 -7.29 5.23 -25.70
N GLN A 478 -8.46 5.80 -26.01
CA GLN A 478 -9.29 5.33 -27.13
C GLN A 478 -8.63 5.59 -28.49
N VAL A 479 -7.81 6.63 -28.58
CA VAL A 479 -7.13 7.04 -29.81
C VAL A 479 -5.75 6.40 -29.90
N GLU A 480 -5.05 6.25 -28.78
CA GLU A 480 -3.65 5.82 -28.79
C GLU A 480 -3.43 4.35 -28.41
N LEU A 481 -4.25 3.80 -27.51
CA LEU A 481 -4.04 2.46 -26.93
C LEU A 481 -5.02 1.43 -27.48
N LEU A 482 -6.29 1.78 -27.64
CA LEU A 482 -7.29 0.87 -28.21
C LEU A 482 -6.94 0.39 -29.63
N PRO A 483 -6.38 1.21 -30.53
CA PRO A 483 -5.95 0.74 -31.85
C PRO A 483 -4.84 -0.33 -31.81
N VAL A 484 -4.05 -0.39 -30.73
CA VAL A 484 -3.06 -1.45 -30.52
C VAL A 484 -3.74 -2.80 -30.34
N LEU A 485 -4.75 -2.87 -29.45
CA LEU A 485 -5.56 -4.08 -29.24
C LEU A 485 -6.35 -4.48 -30.50
N GLN A 486 -6.66 -3.53 -31.37
CA GLN A 486 -7.33 -3.78 -32.66
C GLN A 486 -6.34 -4.15 -33.79
N GLY A 487 -5.03 -4.22 -33.51
CA GLY A 487 -3.99 -4.52 -34.50
C GLY A 487 -3.80 -3.43 -35.56
N LYS A 488 -4.27 -2.20 -35.32
CA LYS A 488 -4.19 -1.07 -36.25
C LYS A 488 -2.93 -0.22 -36.06
N VAL A 489 -2.32 -0.28 -34.88
CA VAL A 489 -1.12 0.48 -34.49
C VAL A 489 -0.19 -0.46 -33.74
N ASP A 490 1.11 -0.41 -34.02
CA ASP A 490 2.12 -1.17 -33.27
C ASP A 490 2.48 -0.49 -31.94
N LEU A 491 3.09 -1.24 -31.02
CA LEU A 491 3.42 -0.73 -29.68
C LEU A 491 4.42 0.43 -29.71
N ALA A 492 5.42 0.41 -30.60
CA ALA A 492 6.45 1.44 -30.65
C ALA A 492 5.86 2.78 -31.10
N THR A 493 4.96 2.74 -32.10
CA THR A 493 4.20 3.90 -32.53
C THR A 493 3.32 4.44 -31.40
N ALA A 494 2.62 3.58 -30.65
CA ALA A 494 1.80 4.01 -29.51
C ALA A 494 2.64 4.69 -28.41
N VAL A 495 3.76 4.09 -28.01
CA VAL A 495 4.72 4.71 -27.06
C VAL A 495 5.16 6.09 -27.55
N SER A 496 5.58 6.20 -28.81
CA SER A 496 6.03 7.47 -29.40
C SER A 496 4.96 8.56 -29.35
N ARG A 497 3.69 8.19 -29.60
CA ARG A 497 2.56 9.12 -29.53
C ARG A 497 2.22 9.54 -28.11
N LEU A 498 2.30 8.63 -27.14
CA LEU A 498 2.08 8.96 -25.72
C LEU A 498 3.14 9.93 -25.21
N VAL A 499 4.41 9.71 -25.53
CA VAL A 499 5.51 10.65 -25.22
C VAL A 499 5.25 12.02 -25.87
N ALA A 500 4.80 12.05 -27.13
CA ALA A 500 4.45 13.30 -27.80
C ALA A 500 3.27 14.01 -27.12
N ILE A 501 2.25 13.28 -26.67
CA ILE A 501 1.10 13.83 -25.92
C ILE A 501 1.57 14.42 -24.60
N ALA A 502 2.39 13.69 -23.83
CA ALA A 502 2.97 14.20 -22.59
C ALA A 502 3.73 15.50 -22.84
N ASN A 503 4.65 15.52 -23.80
CA ASN A 503 5.47 16.70 -24.10
C ASN A 503 4.67 17.91 -24.60
N THR A 504 3.59 17.69 -25.36
CA THR A 504 2.81 18.79 -25.96
C THR A 504 1.62 19.25 -25.13
N GLN A 505 1.05 18.38 -24.29
CA GLN A 505 -0.18 18.66 -23.53
C GLN A 505 0.03 18.72 -22.02
N ASN A 506 1.11 18.15 -21.47
CA ASN A 506 1.55 18.34 -20.09
C ASN A 506 2.81 19.21 -20.07
N GLY A 507 3.92 18.69 -20.59
CA GLY A 507 5.17 19.40 -20.85
C GLY A 507 5.87 19.95 -19.61
N HIS A 508 5.37 19.69 -18.40
CA HIS A 508 5.94 20.19 -17.15
C HIS A 508 7.05 19.30 -16.59
N ASP A 509 7.08 18.02 -16.97
CA ASP A 509 8.00 17.04 -16.41
C ASP A 509 8.74 16.16 -17.43
N ASN A 510 9.63 15.31 -16.92
CA ASN A 510 10.11 14.12 -17.61
C ASN A 510 8.92 13.20 -17.92
N VAL A 511 9.04 12.40 -18.98
CA VAL A 511 7.99 11.42 -19.31
C VAL A 511 8.64 10.08 -19.60
N THR A 512 8.10 9.04 -18.96
CA THR A 512 8.49 7.67 -19.22
C THR A 512 7.28 6.76 -19.30
N VAL A 513 7.31 5.85 -20.25
CA VAL A 513 6.22 4.96 -20.63
C VAL A 513 6.76 3.55 -20.86
N GLY A 514 6.09 2.56 -20.28
CA GLY A 514 6.27 1.14 -20.56
C GLY A 514 4.95 0.49 -20.93
N LEU A 515 4.90 -0.23 -22.05
CA LEU A 515 3.74 -0.99 -22.50
C LEU A 515 4.02 -2.49 -22.40
N VAL A 516 3.05 -3.24 -21.87
CA VAL A 516 3.00 -4.70 -21.88
C VAL A 516 1.72 -5.15 -22.56
N HIS A 517 1.81 -5.62 -23.79
CA HIS A 517 0.68 -6.14 -24.56
C HIS A 517 0.63 -7.65 -24.45
N CYS A 518 -0.41 -8.15 -23.79
CA CYS A 518 -0.68 -9.57 -23.63
C CYS A 518 -1.74 -9.99 -24.65
N ARG A 519 -1.34 -10.80 -25.64
CA ARG A 519 -2.27 -11.49 -26.52
C ARG A 519 -2.50 -12.90 -26.00
N VAL A 520 -3.76 -13.27 -25.82
CA VAL A 520 -4.19 -14.52 -25.19
C VAL A 520 -4.93 -15.37 -26.20
N THR A 521 -4.49 -16.61 -26.37
CA THR A 521 -5.25 -17.63 -27.09
C THR A 521 -5.86 -18.56 -26.06
N ALA A 522 -7.18 -18.44 -25.89
CA ALA A 522 -7.92 -19.20 -24.92
C ALA A 522 -7.87 -20.71 -25.23
N ALA A 523 -7.60 -21.51 -24.20
CA ALA A 523 -7.65 -22.96 -24.26
C ALA A 523 -8.53 -23.52 -23.13
N SER A 524 -9.31 -24.56 -23.43
CA SER A 524 -10.13 -25.25 -22.42
C SER A 524 -9.32 -26.29 -21.65
N LEU A 525 -9.77 -26.60 -20.44
CA LEU A 525 -9.19 -27.68 -19.64
C LEU A 525 -9.41 -29.04 -20.32
N PRO A 526 -8.37 -29.89 -20.43
CA PRO A 526 -8.48 -31.20 -21.07
C PRO A 526 -9.19 -32.26 -20.20
N ALA A 527 -9.26 -32.04 -18.88
CA ALA A 527 -9.87 -32.93 -17.91
C ALA A 527 -10.59 -32.14 -16.79
N PRO A 528 -11.52 -32.77 -16.06
CA PRO A 528 -12.15 -32.15 -14.90
C PRO A 528 -11.14 -31.79 -13.81
N LEU A 529 -11.28 -30.59 -13.23
CA LEU A 529 -10.40 -30.05 -12.20
C LEU A 529 -10.37 -30.90 -10.93
N SER A 530 -11.50 -31.51 -10.56
CA SER A 530 -11.66 -32.45 -9.44
C SER A 530 -10.69 -33.64 -9.51
N ARG A 531 -10.24 -34.03 -10.71
CA ARG A 531 -9.29 -35.12 -10.90
C ARG A 531 -7.86 -34.72 -10.54
N GLU A 532 -7.51 -33.45 -10.71
CA GLU A 532 -6.16 -32.92 -10.48
C GLU A 532 -6.04 -32.24 -9.10
N LEU A 533 -7.16 -31.77 -8.55
CA LEU A 533 -7.23 -31.03 -7.30
C LEU A 533 -8.22 -31.68 -6.34
N ALA A 534 -7.69 -32.47 -5.41
CA ALA A 534 -8.47 -32.97 -4.28
C ALA A 534 -8.62 -31.87 -3.21
N LEU A 535 -9.85 -31.62 -2.79
CA LEU A 535 -10.13 -30.78 -1.63
C LEU A 535 -9.75 -31.52 -0.33
N PRO A 536 -9.36 -30.81 0.73
CA PRO A 536 -9.02 -31.43 2.01
C PRO A 536 -10.20 -32.24 2.56
N ASP A 537 -9.91 -33.40 3.16
CA ASP A 537 -10.94 -34.19 3.84
C ASP A 537 -11.42 -33.44 5.10
N PRO A 538 -12.73 -33.14 5.21
CA PRO A 538 -13.30 -32.46 6.37
C PRO A 538 -13.04 -33.17 7.72
N ALA A 539 -12.71 -34.46 7.72
CA ALA A 539 -12.35 -35.21 8.93
C ALA A 539 -10.96 -34.87 9.48
N ASN A 540 -9.99 -34.55 8.61
CA ASN A 540 -8.61 -34.26 9.01
C ASN A 540 -8.41 -32.80 9.45
N THR A 541 -9.22 -31.87 8.96
CA THR A 541 -9.09 -30.43 9.26
C THR A 541 -9.37 -30.08 10.72
N ARG A 542 -10.09 -30.93 11.46
CA ARG A 542 -10.34 -30.71 12.91
C ARG A 542 -9.15 -31.02 13.81
N GLN A 543 -8.16 -31.80 13.35
CA GLN A 543 -6.99 -32.17 14.16
C GLN A 543 -5.85 -31.15 14.09
N GLU A 544 -5.70 -30.40 13.00
CA GLU A 544 -4.61 -29.42 12.84
C GLU A 544 -4.91 -28.04 13.44
N ALA A 545 -6.17 -27.75 13.80
CA ALA A 545 -6.57 -26.51 14.48
C ALA A 545 -6.01 -26.36 15.92
N GLY A 546 -5.17 -27.31 16.37
CA GLY A 546 -4.51 -27.31 17.68
C GLY A 546 -3.11 -26.67 17.72
N PHE A 547 -2.52 -26.30 16.58
CA PHE A 547 -1.23 -25.59 16.57
C PHE A 547 -1.43 -24.07 16.51
N SER A 548 -1.22 -23.43 17.67
CA SER A 548 -1.16 -21.99 17.86
C SER A 548 -0.10 -21.35 16.95
N SER A 549 -0.51 -20.66 15.88
CA SER A 549 0.26 -19.55 15.32
C SER A 549 0.27 -18.40 16.33
N PRO A 550 1.42 -17.76 16.62
CA PRO A 550 1.47 -16.57 17.44
C PRO A 550 1.06 -15.35 16.62
N THR A 551 -0.18 -15.31 16.13
CA THR A 551 -0.82 -14.06 15.72
C THR A 551 -1.39 -13.42 16.97
N ALA A 552 -0.57 -12.62 17.65
CA ALA A 552 -1.13 -11.56 18.48
C ALA A 552 -2.04 -10.73 17.57
N PRO A 553 -3.35 -10.62 17.83
CA PRO A 553 -4.19 -9.74 17.04
C PRO A 553 -3.69 -8.33 17.33
N THR A 554 -3.04 -7.69 16.36
CA THR A 554 -2.94 -6.24 16.33
C THR A 554 -4.38 -5.74 16.22
N LYS A 555 -5.01 -5.51 17.38
CA LYS A 555 -6.22 -4.71 17.45
C LYS A 555 -5.80 -3.35 16.94
N LEU A 556 -6.18 -3.03 15.70
CA LEU A 556 -6.35 -1.66 15.29
C LEU A 556 -7.23 -1.00 16.36
N LEU A 557 -6.61 -0.16 17.19
CA LEU A 557 -7.32 0.69 18.10
C LEU A 557 -8.19 1.59 17.22
N ARG A 558 -9.49 1.27 17.13
CA ARG A 558 -10.47 2.23 16.60
C ARG A 558 -10.21 3.56 17.31
N PRO A 559 -10.02 4.68 16.60
CA PRO A 559 -9.94 5.96 17.26
C PRO A 559 -11.17 6.10 18.15
N ARG A 560 -10.94 6.32 19.43
CA ARG A 560 -11.99 6.42 20.44
C ARG A 560 -12.99 7.47 19.94
N ARG A 561 -14.23 7.03 19.67
CA ARG A 561 -15.38 7.93 19.42
C ARG A 561 -15.31 9.05 20.45
N ARG A 562 -15.10 10.29 20.02
CA ARG A 562 -15.24 11.46 20.91
C ARG A 562 -16.71 11.50 21.33
N VAL A 563 -16.99 10.91 22.49
CA VAL A 563 -18.27 11.09 23.16
C VAL A 563 -18.38 12.57 23.48
N ARG A 564 -19.31 13.28 22.82
CA ARG A 564 -19.70 14.64 23.18
C ARG A 564 -20.36 14.58 24.55
N VAL A 565 -19.62 14.95 25.60
CA VAL A 565 -20.21 15.27 26.91
C VAL A 565 -20.65 16.73 26.85
N LEU A 566 -21.96 16.97 26.96
CA LEU A 566 -22.60 18.29 27.05
C LEU A 566 -22.06 19.12 28.25
N PRO A 567 -22.22 20.46 28.26
CA PRO A 567 -21.45 21.37 29.07
C PRO A 567 -22.06 21.55 30.47
N ALA A 568 -21.39 21.01 31.49
CA ALA A 568 -21.66 21.35 32.89
C ALA A 568 -20.42 21.92 33.62
N LEU A 569 -19.27 22.01 32.94
CA LEU A 569 -18.00 22.44 33.53
C LEU A 569 -17.61 23.89 33.19
N LEU A 570 -18.36 24.57 32.30
CA LEU A 570 -18.09 25.98 31.97
C LEU A 570 -18.71 26.98 32.97
N GLY A 571 -19.69 26.55 33.78
CA GLY A 571 -20.34 27.40 34.79
C GLY A 571 -19.57 27.57 36.10
N LEU A 572 -18.56 26.73 36.36
CA LEU A 572 -17.76 26.77 37.60
C LEU A 572 -16.47 27.59 37.46
N LEU A 573 -15.99 27.82 36.24
CA LEU A 573 -14.80 28.65 35.99
C LEU A 573 -15.11 30.15 35.95
N THR A 574 -16.36 30.54 35.70
CA THR A 574 -16.77 31.96 35.69
C THR A 574 -17.03 32.52 37.09
N LEU A 575 -17.23 31.69 38.12
CA LEU A 575 -17.35 32.16 39.51
C LEU A 575 -15.99 32.33 40.24
N GLY A 576 -14.96 31.58 39.85
CA GLY A 576 -13.60 31.71 40.40
C GLY A 576 -12.80 32.87 39.79
N GLY A 577 -13.09 33.25 38.54
CA GLY A 577 -12.38 34.33 37.86
C GLY A 577 -12.73 35.74 38.36
N VAL A 578 -13.98 35.96 38.81
CA VAL A 578 -14.44 37.28 39.27
C VAL A 578 -13.95 37.60 40.69
N SER A 579 -13.67 36.57 41.51
CA SER A 579 -13.14 36.74 42.87
C SER A 579 -11.63 36.99 42.91
N GLY A 580 -10.87 36.51 41.92
CA GLY A 580 -9.42 36.75 41.82
C GLY A 580 -9.04 38.16 41.34
N VAL A 581 -9.83 38.74 40.43
CA VAL A 581 -9.55 40.08 39.87
C VAL A 581 -9.82 41.18 40.90
N ALA A 582 -10.84 41.02 41.76
CA ALA A 582 -11.11 41.97 42.84
C ALA A 582 -10.00 42.00 43.92
N ALA A 583 -9.34 40.87 44.18
CA ALA A 583 -8.24 40.78 45.15
C ALA A 583 -6.94 41.42 44.64
N TYR A 584 -6.68 41.37 43.33
CA TYR A 584 -5.49 41.96 42.72
C TYR A 584 -5.53 43.50 42.72
N PHE A 585 -6.70 44.10 42.46
CA PHE A 585 -6.85 45.56 42.48
C PHE A 585 -6.90 46.17 43.90
N LEU A 586 -7.20 45.37 44.94
CA LEU A 586 -7.14 45.81 46.34
C LEU A 586 -5.73 45.76 46.94
N LEU A 587 -4.79 45.01 46.35
CA LEU A 587 -3.43 44.84 46.87
C LEU A 587 -2.34 45.57 46.06
N ALA A 588 -2.64 46.05 44.84
CA ALA A 588 -1.68 46.78 44.00
C ALA A 588 -1.69 48.31 44.18
N GLY A 589 -2.48 48.84 45.13
CA GLY A 589 -2.69 50.26 45.36
C GLY A 589 -1.59 51.02 46.10
N GLN A 590 -0.32 50.58 46.06
CA GLN A 590 0.82 51.36 46.54
C GLN A 590 2.11 50.96 45.80
N ARG A 591 2.48 51.69 44.75
CA ARG A 591 3.88 52.04 44.42
C ARG A 591 3.96 53.02 43.25
N GLU A 592 4.73 54.08 43.48
CA GLU A 592 4.95 55.23 42.60
C GLU A 592 5.92 54.95 41.44
N VAL A 593 5.91 55.93 40.54
CA VAL A 593 6.43 56.06 39.17
C VAL A 593 7.96 56.05 39.05
N ALA A 594 8.49 55.47 37.95
CA ALA A 594 9.69 55.96 37.24
C ALA A 594 9.67 55.51 35.76
N GLU A 595 10.00 56.42 34.84
CA GLU A 595 9.89 56.30 33.37
C GLU A 595 11.14 55.75 32.65
N THR A 596 10.89 54.93 31.59
CA THR A 596 11.64 54.73 30.30
C THR A 596 13.12 54.24 30.29
N PRO A 597 13.70 53.71 29.17
CA PRO A 597 13.21 53.57 27.78
C PRO A 597 13.37 52.16 27.11
N THR A 598 12.85 52.05 25.89
CA THR A 598 12.89 50.94 24.90
C THR A 598 14.32 50.54 24.46
N PRO A 599 14.55 49.26 24.07
CA PRO A 599 14.84 48.95 22.66
C PRO A 599 14.25 47.60 22.14
N SER A 600 14.36 47.41 20.81
CA SER A 600 13.72 46.39 19.95
C SER A 600 14.48 45.03 19.87
N PRO A 601 14.20 44.10 18.91
CA PRO A 601 13.79 42.71 19.20
C PRO A 601 14.83 41.63 18.84
N LEU A 602 14.73 40.44 19.45
CA LEU A 602 15.47 39.22 19.06
C LEU A 602 14.61 37.95 19.26
N VAL A 603 14.30 37.30 18.14
CA VAL A 603 14.56 35.88 17.78
C VAL A 603 14.33 34.74 18.80
N SER A 604 13.53 33.77 18.32
CA SER A 604 13.56 32.30 18.50
C SER A 604 13.24 31.64 19.86
N ALA A 605 12.33 30.65 19.83
CA ALA A 605 12.56 29.32 20.40
C ALA A 605 11.47 28.29 19.98
N SER A 606 11.93 27.14 19.51
CA SER A 606 11.20 25.87 19.34
C SER A 606 10.84 25.21 20.68
N PRO A 607 10.04 24.12 20.66
CA PRO A 607 10.28 23.00 21.57
C PRO A 607 10.32 21.63 20.87
N SER A 608 11.22 20.76 21.36
CA SER A 608 11.32 19.32 21.07
C SER A 608 10.96 18.49 22.34
N PRO A 609 11.00 17.14 22.36
CA PRO A 609 9.80 16.29 22.40
C PRO A 609 9.83 15.26 23.55
N SER A 610 8.82 14.37 23.65
CA SER A 610 8.94 13.12 24.44
C SER A 610 7.95 12.02 24.03
N VAL A 611 8.47 10.78 24.02
CA VAL A 611 7.90 9.46 24.38
C VAL A 611 7.83 8.38 23.27
N THR A 612 8.59 7.30 23.52
CA THR A 612 8.61 5.97 22.86
C THR A 612 8.09 4.90 23.84
N PRO A 613 7.68 3.69 23.37
CA PRO A 613 8.18 2.49 24.03
C PRO A 613 8.55 1.28 23.11
N SER A 614 9.67 0.65 23.51
CA SER A 614 10.03 -0.78 23.59
C SER A 614 9.94 -1.75 22.39
N ALA A 615 11.10 -2.28 21.98
CA ALA A 615 11.25 -3.44 21.09
C ALA A 615 11.99 -4.61 21.78
N SER A 616 11.57 -5.84 21.45
CA SER A 616 12.16 -7.13 21.83
C SER A 616 13.24 -7.54 20.81
N LEU A 617 14.37 -8.08 21.27
CA LEU A 617 15.56 -8.39 20.45
C LEU A 617 15.62 -9.86 20.01
N ALA A 618 16.02 -10.09 18.76
CA ALA A 618 16.55 -11.37 18.28
C ALA A 618 18.09 -11.38 18.34
N PRO A 619 18.73 -12.49 18.76
CA PRO A 619 20.15 -12.54 19.12
C PRO A 619 21.16 -12.52 17.95
N ALA A 620 20.73 -12.32 16.71
CA ALA A 620 21.62 -12.36 15.52
C ALA A 620 22.34 -11.03 15.21
N ASN A 621 21.93 -9.91 15.83
CA ASN A 621 22.43 -8.55 15.50
C ASN A 621 23.31 -7.91 16.60
N LEU A 622 24.04 -8.72 17.38
CA LEU A 622 24.76 -8.24 18.57
C LEU A 622 26.26 -7.85 18.45
N PRO A 623 26.96 -7.88 17.30
CA PRO A 623 28.39 -7.55 17.30
C PRO A 623 28.63 -6.09 17.74
N GLN A 624 29.57 -5.91 18.66
CA GLN A 624 29.95 -4.60 19.24
C GLN A 624 28.86 -3.85 20.06
N SER A 625 27.71 -4.47 20.32
CA SER A 625 26.63 -3.84 21.10
C SER A 625 26.98 -3.71 22.59
N LEU A 626 26.55 -2.60 23.21
CA LEU A 626 26.56 -2.43 24.66
C LEU A 626 25.29 -3.03 25.27
N LEU A 627 25.49 -3.71 26.39
CA LEU A 627 24.52 -4.59 27.02
C LEU A 627 24.43 -4.25 28.52
N GLN A 628 23.22 -4.11 29.06
CA GLN A 628 23.00 -3.87 30.48
C GLN A 628 22.32 -5.07 31.15
N VAL A 629 22.88 -5.53 32.27
CA VAL A 629 22.29 -6.62 33.06
C VAL A 629 21.02 -6.12 33.74
N THR A 630 19.88 -6.73 33.41
CA THR A 630 18.56 -6.38 33.96
C THR A 630 18.27 -7.18 35.23
N PRO A 631 17.56 -6.60 36.22
CA PRO A 631 17.16 -7.33 37.42
C PRO A 631 16.13 -8.41 37.06
N THR A 632 16.39 -9.67 37.43
CA THR A 632 15.42 -10.77 37.28
C THR A 632 14.29 -10.63 38.30
N SER A 633 13.05 -10.86 37.87
CA SER A 633 11.82 -10.53 38.60
C SER A 633 11.48 -11.44 39.78
N VAL A 634 12.46 -12.11 40.41
CA VAL A 634 12.20 -13.06 41.50
C VAL A 634 13.22 -12.89 42.63
N SER A 635 12.76 -12.28 43.74
CA SER A 635 13.42 -12.13 45.06
C SER A 635 14.34 -10.91 45.27
N ASN A 636 14.04 -10.14 46.32
CA ASN A 636 14.71 -8.91 46.80
C ASN A 636 16.08 -9.15 47.47
N GLN A 637 16.93 -10.02 46.91
CA GLN A 637 18.34 -10.12 47.30
C GLN A 637 19.20 -10.17 46.04
N GLU A 638 20.05 -9.14 45.86
CA GLU A 638 21.12 -8.99 44.87
C GLU A 638 21.01 -9.92 43.64
N ALA A 639 20.29 -9.47 42.61
CA ALA A 639 20.22 -10.17 41.34
C ALA A 639 21.65 -10.33 40.78
N THR A 640 22.13 -11.58 40.80
CA THR A 640 23.51 -11.92 40.43
C THR A 640 23.51 -12.90 39.27
N LEU A 641 24.01 -12.48 38.12
CA LEU A 641 24.20 -13.34 36.96
C LEU A 641 25.34 -14.32 37.25
N THR A 642 25.10 -15.62 37.06
CA THR A 642 26.11 -16.67 37.24
C THR A 642 26.37 -17.30 35.88
N LEU A 643 27.42 -16.86 35.18
CA LEU A 643 27.74 -17.39 33.86
C LEU A 643 28.72 -18.57 33.98
N PRO A 644 28.45 -19.73 33.33
CA PRO A 644 29.43 -20.80 33.22
C PRO A 644 30.52 -20.40 32.21
N ILE A 645 31.79 -20.40 32.63
CA ILE A 645 32.92 -20.22 31.70
C ILE A 645 33.26 -21.58 31.08
N ALA A 646 33.23 -21.67 29.75
CA ALA A 646 33.86 -22.78 29.04
C ALA A 646 35.38 -22.55 29.00
N SER A 647 36.17 -23.41 29.64
CA SER A 647 37.63 -23.38 29.56
C SER A 647 38.10 -24.26 28.39
N PRO A 648 39.07 -23.83 27.56
CA PRO A 648 39.58 -24.65 26.45
C PRO A 648 40.58 -25.75 26.89
N LEU A 649 40.75 -26.00 28.19
CA LEU A 649 41.64 -27.03 28.75
C LEU A 649 40.84 -28.00 29.63
N ALA A 650 41.17 -29.30 29.51
CA ALA A 650 40.45 -30.47 29.99
C ALA A 650 40.43 -30.67 31.52
N ASP A 651 40.10 -29.63 32.30
CA ASP A 651 39.81 -29.76 33.73
C ASP A 651 38.36 -29.38 34.02
N ASN A 652 37.61 -30.38 34.48
CA ASN A 652 36.16 -30.37 34.65
C ASN A 652 35.72 -29.62 35.93
N LYS A 653 36.03 -28.32 36.01
CA LYS A 653 35.49 -27.42 37.05
C LYS A 653 34.90 -26.18 36.40
N THR A 654 33.57 -26.10 36.37
CA THR A 654 32.81 -24.91 36.01
C THR A 654 33.10 -23.80 37.02
N ARG A 655 33.86 -22.79 36.59
CA ARG A 655 34.08 -21.57 37.36
C ARG A 655 32.96 -20.60 36.99
N SER A 656 32.19 -20.18 37.99
CA SER A 656 31.13 -19.19 37.79
C SER A 656 31.57 -17.81 38.29
N VAL A 657 31.28 -16.78 37.49
CA VAL A 657 31.53 -15.38 37.85
C VAL A 657 30.18 -14.73 38.15
N ARG A 658 30.11 -14.02 39.28
CA ARG A 658 28.93 -13.28 39.72
C ARG A 658 28.94 -11.86 39.16
N ILE A 659 27.92 -11.49 38.39
CA ILE A 659 27.77 -10.15 37.81
C ILE A 659 26.49 -9.48 38.36
N PRO A 660 26.59 -8.33 39.06
CA PRO A 660 25.43 -7.63 39.61
C PRO A 660 24.57 -6.96 38.53
N ALA A 661 23.26 -6.84 38.80
CA ALA A 661 22.35 -6.04 37.98
C ALA A 661 22.80 -4.57 37.85
N GLY A 662 22.59 -3.98 36.68
CA GLY A 662 23.06 -2.64 36.34
C GLY A 662 24.49 -2.59 35.79
N SER A 663 25.25 -3.69 35.83
CA SER A 663 26.57 -3.79 35.18
C SER A 663 26.46 -3.68 33.65
N ILE A 664 27.49 -3.12 33.01
CA ILE A 664 27.56 -2.90 31.56
C ILE A 664 28.57 -3.88 30.93
N LEU A 665 28.14 -4.56 29.88
CA LEU A 665 28.89 -5.54 29.11
C LEU A 665 29.02 -5.06 27.65
N LYS A 666 30.08 -5.49 26.96
CA LYS A 666 30.21 -5.33 25.50
C LYS A 666 30.46 -6.68 24.86
N VAL A 667 29.79 -6.95 23.73
CA VAL A 667 30.10 -8.10 22.89
C VAL A 667 31.42 -7.83 22.16
N VAL A 668 32.48 -8.56 22.51
CA VAL A 668 33.82 -8.39 21.93
C VAL A 668 34.02 -9.30 20.74
N ARG A 669 33.55 -10.55 20.83
CA ARG A 669 33.75 -11.55 19.79
C ARG A 669 32.58 -12.52 19.72
N GLN A 670 32.27 -12.96 18.52
CA GLN A 670 31.37 -14.09 18.24
C GLN A 670 32.20 -15.22 17.64
N THR A 671 32.00 -16.44 18.12
CA THR A 671 32.70 -17.64 17.62
C THR A 671 31.70 -18.73 17.32
N GLU A 672 31.78 -19.32 16.12
CA GLU A 672 30.97 -20.48 15.75
C GLU A 672 31.61 -21.76 16.28
N SER A 673 30.83 -22.57 17.00
CA SER A 673 31.20 -23.90 17.49
C SER A 673 30.25 -24.96 16.93
N ARG A 674 30.62 -26.24 17.05
CA ARG A 674 29.76 -27.37 16.63
C ARG A 674 28.40 -27.40 17.34
N ASP A 675 28.32 -26.81 18.54
CA ASP A 675 27.11 -26.77 19.38
C ASP A 675 26.35 -25.43 19.30
N GLY A 676 26.74 -24.52 18.39
CA GLY A 676 26.08 -23.24 18.16
C GLY A 676 27.01 -22.02 18.25
N VAL A 677 26.42 -20.83 18.27
CA VAL A 677 27.12 -19.54 18.33
C VAL A 677 27.46 -19.18 19.78
N LEU A 678 28.72 -18.90 20.10
CA LEU A 678 29.14 -18.41 21.41
C LEU A 678 29.57 -16.94 21.33
N TYR A 679 29.23 -16.17 22.37
CA TYR A 679 29.59 -14.75 22.51
C TYR A 679 30.59 -14.56 23.64
N THR A 680 31.70 -13.87 23.37
CA THR A 680 32.63 -13.38 24.37
C THR A 680 32.25 -11.95 24.74
N LEU A 681 31.87 -11.76 25.99
CA LEU A 681 31.46 -10.50 26.57
C LEU A 681 32.56 -9.95 27.46
N LYS A 682 32.83 -8.64 27.40
CA LYS A 682 33.74 -7.95 28.31
C LYS A 682 32.98 -7.05 29.26
N LEU A 683 33.33 -7.10 30.55
CA LEU A 683 32.70 -6.33 31.61
C LEU A 683 33.27 -4.90 31.61
N CYS A 684 32.52 -3.93 31.08
CA CYS A 684 32.97 -2.54 30.93
C CYS A 684 32.72 -1.70 32.19
N TRP A 685 31.74 -2.06 33.02
CA TRP A 685 31.45 -1.36 34.28
C TRP A 685 30.69 -2.26 35.26
N VAL A 686 31.07 -2.20 36.55
CA VAL A 686 30.42 -2.93 37.66
C VAL A 686 29.92 -1.93 38.69
N THR A 687 28.73 -2.16 39.23
CA THR A 687 28.11 -1.30 40.24
C THR A 687 28.99 -1.14 41.50
N PRO A 688 29.27 0.09 41.98
CA PRO A 688 30.23 0.36 43.06
C PRO A 688 29.95 -0.36 44.38
N GLU A 689 28.70 -0.64 44.72
CA GLU A 689 28.29 -1.28 45.98
C GLU A 689 28.73 -2.76 46.12
N SER A 690 29.31 -3.34 45.07
CA SER A 690 29.59 -4.79 44.96
C SER A 690 31.04 -5.16 44.64
N SER A 691 31.89 -4.18 44.30
CA SER A 691 33.25 -4.38 43.78
C SER A 691 34.26 -4.92 44.82
N ALA A 692 33.91 -4.90 46.11
CA ALA A 692 34.79 -5.33 47.21
C ALA A 692 34.57 -6.79 47.68
N ARG A 693 33.66 -7.56 47.06
CA ARG A 693 33.32 -8.93 47.50
C ARG A 693 34.07 -9.99 46.68
N GLN A 694 34.68 -10.98 47.36
CA GLN A 694 35.34 -12.11 46.69
C GLN A 694 34.36 -12.90 45.79
N GLY A 695 34.72 -13.08 44.51
CA GLY A 695 33.95 -13.86 43.54
C GLY A 695 33.00 -13.07 42.63
N VAL A 696 33.01 -11.73 42.70
CA VAL A 696 32.33 -10.84 41.76
C VAL A 696 33.29 -10.47 40.62
N GLY A 697 32.79 -10.43 39.37
CA GLY A 697 33.59 -10.03 38.21
C GLY A 697 34.10 -8.59 38.32
N GLN A 698 35.31 -8.34 37.85
CA GLN A 698 35.93 -7.01 37.86
C GLN A 698 35.84 -6.34 36.48
N THR A 699 35.83 -5.01 36.46
CA THR A 699 35.88 -4.24 35.21
C THR A 699 37.13 -4.66 34.42
N GLY A 700 36.93 -5.12 33.19
CA GLY A 700 37.97 -5.66 32.32
C GLY A 700 37.90 -7.18 32.10
N ASP A 701 37.18 -7.93 32.94
CA ASP A 701 37.03 -9.38 32.80
C ASP A 701 36.26 -9.77 31.52
N GLU A 702 36.65 -10.89 30.91
CA GLU A 702 35.96 -11.47 29.75
C GLU A 702 35.27 -12.79 30.11
N VAL A 703 34.05 -12.98 29.60
CA VAL A 703 33.22 -14.16 29.84
C VAL A 703 32.61 -14.63 28.52
N THR A 704 32.75 -15.91 28.20
CA THR A 704 32.15 -16.52 27.02
C THR A 704 30.88 -17.28 27.39
N THR A 705 29.77 -17.03 26.69
CA THR A 705 28.47 -17.64 26.99
C THR A 705 27.62 -17.87 25.73
N ASP A 706 26.54 -18.64 25.85
CA ASP A 706 25.60 -18.93 24.77
C ASP A 706 24.55 -17.81 24.60
N PRO A 707 23.82 -17.76 23.46
CA PRO A 707 22.88 -16.68 23.16
C PRO A 707 21.63 -16.72 24.06
N ALA A 708 21.25 -17.89 24.57
CA ALA A 708 20.08 -18.06 25.42
C ALA A 708 20.30 -17.44 26.80
N ALA A 709 21.52 -17.54 27.35
CA ALA A 709 21.92 -16.88 28.59
C ALA A 709 21.91 -15.35 28.47
N ILE A 710 22.23 -14.79 27.30
CA ILE A 710 22.18 -13.35 27.02
C ILE A 710 20.73 -12.86 26.95
N ALA A 711 19.90 -13.56 26.18
CA ALA A 711 18.50 -13.18 25.97
C ALA A 711 17.66 -13.20 27.25
N ALA A 712 18.02 -14.04 28.22
CA ALA A 712 17.27 -14.19 29.46
C ALA A 712 17.44 -13.03 30.46
N VAL A 713 18.56 -12.26 30.39
CA VAL A 713 18.92 -11.35 31.50
C VAL A 713 19.53 -10.01 31.07
N VAL A 714 19.71 -9.76 29.77
CA VAL A 714 20.46 -8.59 29.30
C VAL A 714 19.70 -7.84 28.21
N SER A 715 19.65 -6.51 28.29
CA SER A 715 19.04 -5.65 27.27
C SER A 715 20.08 -4.79 26.56
N SER A 716 19.88 -4.51 25.26
CA SER A 716 20.73 -3.56 24.54
C SER A 716 20.50 -2.14 25.06
N ILE A 717 21.58 -1.41 25.28
CA ILE A 717 21.50 -0.01 25.71
C ILE A 717 22.21 0.90 24.72
N ALA A 718 21.51 1.95 24.29
CA ALA A 718 22.11 3.03 23.52
C ALA A 718 23.07 3.84 24.40
N PRO A 719 24.23 4.30 23.91
CA PRO A 719 25.19 5.08 24.69
C PRO A 719 24.60 6.35 25.33
N SER A 720 23.58 6.94 24.70
CA SER A 720 22.85 8.12 25.21
C SER A 720 22.12 7.89 26.53
N ASN A 721 21.90 6.63 26.92
CA ASN A 721 21.17 6.25 28.13
C ASN A 721 22.11 5.90 29.30
N LEU A 722 23.43 5.99 29.13
CA LEU A 722 24.42 5.73 30.17
C LEU A 722 24.73 7.00 30.96
N SER A 723 25.01 6.85 32.26
CA SER A 723 25.54 7.98 33.04
C SER A 723 26.94 8.39 32.54
N PRO A 724 27.39 9.63 32.77
CA PRO A 724 28.72 10.08 32.33
C PRO A 724 29.87 9.18 32.83
N GLU A 725 29.75 8.63 34.04
CA GLU A 725 30.72 7.69 34.61
C GLU A 725 30.71 6.33 33.89
N GLN A 726 29.52 5.80 33.58
CA GLN A 726 29.37 4.54 32.84
C GLN A 726 29.87 4.69 31.40
N LEU A 727 29.60 5.83 30.77
CA LEU A 727 30.04 6.14 29.42
C LEU A 727 31.58 6.28 29.37
N ALA A 728 32.19 6.95 30.36
CA ALA A 728 33.64 7.05 30.46
C ALA A 728 34.31 5.68 30.67
N ALA A 729 33.74 4.82 31.52
CA ALA A 729 34.25 3.47 31.72
C ALA A 729 34.11 2.59 30.46
N ALA A 730 32.96 2.67 29.77
CA ALA A 730 32.76 1.99 28.50
C ALA A 730 33.75 2.48 27.42
N GLN A 731 34.05 3.77 27.36
CA GLN A 731 35.04 4.32 26.44
C GLN A 731 36.48 3.87 26.81
N GLN A 732 36.83 3.84 28.10
CA GLN A 732 38.17 3.52 28.57
C GLN A 732 38.52 2.03 28.41
N TYR A 733 37.60 1.12 28.74
CA TYR A 733 37.90 -0.32 28.78
C TYR A 733 37.46 -1.09 27.53
N CYS A 734 36.66 -0.45 26.66
CA CYS A 734 36.01 -1.11 25.53
C CYS A 734 36.26 -0.41 24.16
N SER A 735 37.25 0.50 24.07
CA SER A 735 37.83 1.00 22.80
C SER A 735 38.81 -0.02 22.19
N PRO A 736 38.89 -0.18 20.84
CA PRO A 736 39.86 -1.06 20.23
C PRO A 736 41.29 -0.54 20.49
N LEU A 737 42.19 -1.41 20.92
CA LEU A 737 43.63 -1.12 20.89
C LEU A 737 44.02 -0.85 19.42
N PRO A 738 44.78 0.21 19.11
CA PRO A 738 45.25 0.45 17.76
C PRO A 738 46.13 -0.72 17.31
N THR A 739 45.80 -1.30 16.16
CA THR A 739 46.60 -2.33 15.49
C THR A 739 47.97 -1.75 15.14
N GLU A 740 49.03 -2.26 15.78
CA GLU A 740 50.42 -1.96 15.39
C GLU A 740 50.65 -2.42 13.95
N SER A 741 50.90 -1.46 13.06
CA SER A 741 51.34 -1.70 11.68
C SER A 741 52.76 -2.27 11.68
N SER A 742 52.93 -3.48 11.15
CA SER A 742 54.23 -4.08 10.88
C SER A 742 54.93 -3.35 9.72
N PRO A 743 56.24 -3.00 9.81
CA PRO A 743 56.93 -2.28 8.75
C PRO A 743 57.27 -3.23 7.58
N SER A 744 56.96 -2.78 6.37
CA SER A 744 57.30 -3.43 5.11
C SER A 744 58.81 -3.37 4.84
N THR A 745 59.44 -4.52 4.71
CA THR A 745 60.77 -4.70 4.11
C THR A 745 60.66 -4.63 2.58
N GLN A 746 61.37 -3.68 1.95
CA GLN A 746 61.71 -3.73 0.53
C GLN A 746 62.96 -4.60 0.31
N PRO A 747 63.04 -5.42 -0.76
CA PRO A 747 64.30 -5.91 -1.26
C PRO A 747 64.87 -4.97 -2.34
N ASN A 748 66.21 -4.89 -2.37
CA ASN A 748 67.11 -4.07 -3.22
C ASN A 748 66.62 -3.59 -4.59
#